data_AF-A0A540UWP4-F1
#
_entry.id   AF-A0A540UWP4-F1
#
_cell.length_a   1.000
_cell.length_b   1.000
_cell.length_c   1.000
_cell.angle_alpha   90.00
_cell.angle_beta   90.00
_cell.angle_gamma   90.00
#
_symmetry.space_group_name_H-M   'P 1'
#
loop_
_entity.id
_entity.type
_entity.pdbx_description
1 polymer ?
#
loop_
_entity_poly.entity_id
_entity_poly.type
_entity_poly.pdbx_seq_one_letter_code
_entity_poly.pdbx_strand_id
1 'polypeptide(L)'
;MKIVEKSSFDKEQFLEDNGVACIYCGSNKSNFIVGVADKSLSDFVLSRLESLDTSNSNDLTMLRQCEDCGSYFHVSSHLTCYFPYELLDFEDFDGTPGEFSQPFIAITYQGALKSVNLPAIYKTIQTYSSLNKEELNEVKNFFKEFELCCNMHLEYSSFFLARKLIEILVNDIMRSNKVKVRDTASLGEKIDILEKKGILTEDLITDMNLIRLVGNDRVHEIDTEFESIDPKVLRNIIREIVSKVYAPKISEERFRRIIKTTRRRKHMSFYNHKEIEPKWQEFWAKNHTFKTGTDAAKPKFYALDMFPYPSGAGLHVGHPEGYTATDILSRYKRAQGYNVLHPMGWDAFGLPAEQYAMDTGNDPADFTAENIANFKRQINALGFSYDWDREVNTTDPNYYKWTQWIFTKLYEKGLAYEAEVPVNWVEELGTAIANEEVLPDGTSERGGYPVIRKPMRQWMLKITAYAERLLNDLEEVDWPESIKDMQRNWIGKSTGANVTFKIKDTDKDFTVFTTRPDTLFGATYAVLAPEHDLVDSITSAEQAEAVAEYKRQASLKSDLARTDLAKDKTGVWTGAYAINPVNGKEIPIWIADYVLASYGTGAIMAVPAHDERDWEFAKQFGLDIIPVLEGGNVEEAPYTEDGAHINSDFLDGLNKEEAIAKMVAWLEENGVGQEKISYRLRDWLFSRQRYWGEPIPIIHWEDGTSTAVPENELPLVLPKTSDIKPSGTGESPLANLTDWLEVVREDGVKGRRETNTMPQWAGSSWYYLRYIDPHNDEKLADEELLKAWLPVDIYIGGAEHAVLHLLYARFWHKFLYDLGVVPTKEPFQKLFNQGMILGTSYRDSRGALVATDKVEKRDGSFFNIETGEELEQAPAKMSKSLKNVVNPDDVVEQFGADTLRVYEMFMGPLDASIAWSEEGLEGSRKFLDRVYRLLTTKELVAENSGALDKVYNETVKTVTEHIEDLKFNTAIAQLMIFVNAANKEDKLYVEYAKGFVQLIAPFAPHLAEELWQGLTNTGQSISYVAWPTYDESKLVESEVEIVVQIKGKVKARLTVAKDLAPAELEKVALADEKVQAEIAGQTVVKVISVPNKLVNIVVK
;
A
#
# COMPACT_ATOMS: atom_id res chain seq x y z
N MET A 1 -10.95 -5.32 43.21
CA MET A 1 -11.10 -6.22 44.38
C MET A 1 -9.85 -7.08 44.50
N LYS A 2 -9.26 -7.15 45.71
CA LYS A 2 -7.97 -7.79 46.08
C LYS A 2 -8.13 -9.29 46.38
N ILE A 3 -7.02 -10.05 46.28
CA ILE A 3 -6.38 -10.97 47.28
C ILE A 3 -5.52 -12.00 46.51
N VAL A 4 -4.19 -11.82 46.40
CA VAL A 4 -3.08 -12.37 47.23
C VAL A 4 -2.74 -13.84 46.92
N GLU A 5 -1.56 -14.07 46.34
CA GLU A 5 -0.75 -15.28 46.57
C GLU A 5 0.71 -14.90 46.82
N LYS A 6 1.27 -15.46 47.89
CA LYS A 6 2.68 -15.40 48.32
C LYS A 6 3.10 -16.86 48.55
N SER A 7 4.11 -17.35 47.83
CA SER A 7 5.19 -18.19 48.39
C SER A 7 6.26 -18.55 47.34
N SER A 8 7.33 -17.78 47.36
CA SER A 8 8.75 -18.14 47.19
C SER A 8 9.13 -19.40 46.40
N PHE A 9 9.55 -19.20 45.14
CA PHE A 9 10.62 -19.95 44.51
C PHE A 9 11.63 -18.92 44.00
N ASP A 10 12.83 -18.89 44.57
CA ASP A 10 13.86 -17.90 44.24
C ASP A 10 14.59 -18.36 42.96
N LYS A 11 14.14 -17.82 41.82
CA LYS A 11 14.52 -18.28 40.47
C LYS A 11 15.93 -17.84 40.06
N GLU A 12 16.48 -16.80 40.68
CA GLU A 12 17.74 -16.19 40.26
C GLU A 12 18.95 -17.04 40.66
N GLN A 13 18.92 -17.73 41.81
CA GLN A 13 20.06 -18.51 42.28
C GLN A 13 20.19 -19.92 41.65
N PHE A 14 19.14 -20.42 40.99
CA PHE A 14 19.20 -21.68 40.24
C PHE A 14 19.69 -21.49 38.79
N LEU A 15 19.54 -20.28 38.24
CA LEU A 15 19.90 -19.95 36.86
C LEU A 15 21.37 -19.59 36.67
N GLU A 16 22.07 -19.10 37.70
CA GLU A 16 23.50 -18.76 37.61
C GLU A 16 24.43 -19.98 37.61
N ASP A 17 24.05 -21.09 38.26
CA ASP A 17 24.94 -22.25 38.40
C ASP A 17 24.74 -23.35 37.33
N ASN A 18 23.63 -23.32 36.56
CA ASN A 18 23.27 -24.46 35.69
C ASN A 18 22.78 -24.11 34.26
N GLY A 19 22.86 -22.86 33.81
CA GLY A 19 22.87 -22.51 32.37
C GLY A 19 21.76 -23.11 31.49
N VAL A 20 20.52 -23.23 31.97
CA VAL A 20 19.37 -23.68 31.17
C VAL A 20 18.12 -22.86 31.51
N ALA A 21 17.57 -22.14 30.51
CA ALA A 21 16.30 -21.42 30.63
C ALA A 21 15.11 -22.33 30.27
N CYS A 22 14.04 -22.28 31.08
CA CYS A 22 12.81 -23.06 30.94
C CYS A 22 11.60 -22.13 30.82
N ILE A 23 10.77 -22.28 29.78
CA ILE A 23 9.50 -21.52 29.57
C ILE A 23 8.31 -22.51 29.62
N TYR A 24 7.27 -22.20 30.41
CA TYR A 24 6.02 -22.97 30.60
C TYR A 24 4.89 -22.23 29.83
N CYS A 25 4.11 -22.81 28.90
CA CYS A 25 3.00 -23.79 28.94
C CYS A 25 1.62 -23.14 28.70
N GLY A 26 1.10 -23.35 27.48
CA GLY A 26 -0.32 -23.32 27.16
C GLY A 26 -0.70 -24.69 26.57
N SER A 27 -1.75 -25.30 27.10
CA SER A 27 -2.20 -26.69 26.91
C SER A 27 -2.18 -27.26 25.48
N ASN A 28 -1.21 -28.14 25.16
CA ASN A 28 -1.41 -29.51 24.67
C ASN A 28 -0.04 -30.20 24.45
N LYS A 29 -0.02 -31.52 24.65
CA LYS A 29 1.19 -32.34 24.83
C LYS A 29 2.06 -32.46 23.57
N SER A 30 3.34 -32.75 23.82
CA SER A 30 4.43 -33.27 22.95
C SER A 30 5.13 -32.31 21.99
N ASN A 31 6.13 -31.57 22.51
CA ASN A 31 7.55 -31.55 22.06
C ASN A 31 8.32 -30.49 22.88
N PHE A 32 9.48 -30.84 23.44
CA PHE A 32 10.40 -29.88 24.09
C PHE A 32 11.62 -29.66 23.19
N ILE A 33 11.92 -28.42 22.82
CA ILE A 33 13.20 -28.04 22.21
C ILE A 33 14.00 -27.29 23.30
N VAL A 34 15.14 -27.85 23.69
CA VAL A 34 16.13 -27.16 24.53
C VAL A 34 17.17 -26.55 23.60
N GLY A 35 17.18 -25.23 23.46
CA GLY A 35 18.27 -24.50 22.83
C GLY A 35 19.35 -24.19 23.87
N VAL A 36 20.59 -24.61 23.63
CA VAL A 36 21.74 -24.29 24.48
C VAL A 36 22.60 -23.26 23.75
N ALA A 37 22.79 -22.10 24.36
CA ALA A 37 23.64 -21.02 23.87
C ALA A 37 24.88 -20.91 24.76
N ASP A 38 25.90 -21.74 24.53
CA ASP A 38 27.26 -21.42 24.99
C ASP A 38 28.35 -22.13 24.17
N LYS A 39 29.42 -21.39 23.88
CA LYS A 39 30.57 -21.74 23.05
C LYS A 39 31.55 -22.68 23.79
N SER A 40 31.48 -22.76 25.12
CA SER A 40 32.42 -23.48 25.97
C SER A 40 32.34 -25.02 25.89
N LEU A 41 31.21 -25.58 25.49
CA LEU A 41 31.02 -27.04 25.39
C LEU A 41 31.51 -27.63 24.04
N SER A 42 31.57 -26.82 22.98
CA SER A 42 32.07 -27.21 21.65
C SER A 42 33.55 -27.59 21.70
N ASP A 43 34.36 -26.82 22.42
CA ASP A 43 35.81 -27.02 22.53
C ASP A 43 36.16 -28.26 23.38
N PHE A 44 35.29 -28.62 24.33
CA PHE A 44 35.44 -29.85 25.14
C PHE A 44 35.14 -31.12 24.33
N VAL A 45 34.19 -31.08 23.39
CA VAL A 45 33.84 -32.24 22.54
C VAL A 45 34.89 -32.44 21.43
N LEU A 46 35.40 -31.35 20.85
CA LEU A 46 36.44 -31.41 19.82
C LEU A 46 37.78 -31.95 20.37
N SER A 47 38.21 -31.54 21.56
CA SER A 47 39.47 -31.99 22.16
C SER A 47 39.50 -33.48 22.56
N ARG A 48 38.35 -34.16 22.62
CA ARG A 48 38.28 -35.61 22.92
C ARG A 48 38.15 -36.50 21.69
N LEU A 49 37.67 -35.95 20.58
CA LEU A 49 37.56 -36.66 19.29
C LEU A 49 38.92 -36.84 18.60
N GLU A 50 39.90 -36.00 18.89
CA GLU A 50 41.28 -36.13 18.36
C GLU A 50 42.09 -37.29 18.97
N SER A 51 41.55 -38.00 19.97
CA SER A 51 42.25 -39.10 20.67
C SER A 51 41.75 -40.51 20.34
N LEU A 52 40.85 -40.68 19.37
CA LEU A 52 40.25 -41.97 19.01
C LEU A 52 40.81 -42.52 17.68
N ASP A 53 41.55 -43.63 17.78
CA ASP A 53 42.05 -44.41 16.64
C ASP A 53 40.88 -45.07 15.89
N THR A 54 40.70 -44.73 14.61
CA THR A 54 39.51 -45.05 13.80
C THR A 54 39.63 -46.36 13.01
N SER A 55 40.48 -47.29 13.44
CA SER A 55 40.77 -48.51 12.68
C SER A 55 39.79 -49.69 12.87
N ASN A 56 38.66 -49.53 13.56
CA ASN A 56 37.59 -50.55 13.57
C ASN A 56 36.19 -49.93 13.66
N SER A 57 35.38 -50.12 12.62
CA SER A 57 33.97 -49.74 12.59
C SER A 57 33.12 -50.89 13.17
N ASN A 58 32.82 -50.81 14.47
CA ASN A 58 31.57 -51.27 15.10
C ASN A 58 31.72 -50.99 16.60
N ASP A 59 30.66 -50.43 17.19
CA ASP A 59 30.50 -49.99 18.58
C ASP A 59 31.02 -48.58 18.94
N LEU A 60 30.09 -47.63 19.04
CA LEU A 60 30.10 -46.54 20.03
C LEU A 60 28.66 -45.98 20.16
N THR A 61 27.82 -46.65 20.95
CA THR A 61 26.58 -46.08 21.52
C THR A 61 26.79 -45.96 23.03
N MET A 62 26.84 -44.74 23.57
CA MET A 62 26.78 -44.53 25.02
C MET A 62 25.41 -43.97 25.40
N LEU A 63 24.66 -44.76 26.18
CA LEU A 63 23.49 -44.31 26.92
C LEU A 63 23.94 -43.83 28.30
N ARG A 64 23.53 -42.63 28.72
CA ARG A 64 23.60 -42.22 30.14
C ARG A 64 22.21 -42.07 30.72
N GLN A 65 22.05 -42.53 31.95
CA GLN A 65 20.84 -42.41 32.76
C GLN A 65 20.98 -41.17 33.66
N CYS A 66 19.93 -40.34 33.74
CA CYS A 66 19.86 -39.27 34.73
C CYS A 66 19.61 -39.86 36.12
N GLU A 67 20.44 -39.50 37.12
CA GLU A 67 20.36 -40.07 38.46
C GLU A 67 19.18 -39.54 39.30
N ASP A 68 18.56 -38.40 38.94
CA ASP A 68 17.41 -37.85 39.67
C ASP A 68 16.03 -38.27 39.11
N CYS A 69 15.93 -38.68 37.84
CA CYS A 69 14.65 -39.06 37.22
C CYS A 69 14.66 -40.41 36.48
N GLY A 70 15.80 -41.12 36.44
CA GLY A 70 15.92 -42.48 35.93
C GLY A 70 15.79 -42.64 34.40
N SER A 71 15.67 -41.56 33.64
CA SER A 71 15.50 -41.61 32.17
C SER A 71 16.85 -41.69 31.43
N TYR A 72 16.90 -42.48 30.35
CA TYR A 72 18.09 -42.64 29.50
C TYR A 72 18.06 -41.71 28.30
N PHE A 73 19.20 -41.11 27.93
CA PHE A 73 19.31 -40.24 26.76
C PHE A 73 20.37 -40.71 25.77
N HIS A 74 20.10 -40.45 24.48
CA HIS A 74 20.96 -40.74 23.33
C HIS A 74 21.79 -39.50 22.97
N VAL A 75 23.09 -39.65 22.77
CA VAL A 75 23.95 -38.59 22.21
C VAL A 75 24.35 -39.01 20.79
N SER A 76 23.89 -38.27 19.79
CA SER A 76 24.25 -38.44 18.39
C SER A 76 25.14 -37.27 17.95
N SER A 77 26.34 -37.55 17.45
CA SER A 77 27.28 -36.54 16.95
C SER A 77 27.15 -36.37 15.44
N HIS A 78 26.13 -35.66 14.95
CA HIS A 78 26.09 -35.12 13.59
C HIS A 78 25.54 -33.68 13.64
N LEU A 79 26.41 -32.70 13.35
CA LEU A 79 26.02 -31.30 13.17
C LEU A 79 25.43 -31.11 11.76
N THR A 80 24.19 -30.66 11.66
CA THR A 80 23.63 -30.05 10.44
C THR A 80 22.54 -29.05 10.83
N CYS A 81 22.66 -27.81 10.39
CA CYS A 81 21.74 -26.70 10.67
C CYS A 81 20.35 -26.94 10.06
N TYR A 82 19.28 -26.64 10.81
CA TYR A 82 17.89 -26.61 10.34
C TYR A 82 17.24 -25.26 10.64
N PHE A 83 16.53 -24.70 9.64
CA PHE A 83 15.51 -23.64 9.79
C PHE A 83 14.11 -24.29 9.80
N PRO A 84 13.09 -23.73 10.51
CA PRO A 84 11.84 -24.42 10.81
C PRO A 84 10.74 -24.20 9.75
N TYR A 85 9.94 -25.24 9.47
CA TYR A 85 8.61 -25.16 8.85
C TYR A 85 7.65 -26.03 9.67
N GLU A 86 6.51 -25.47 10.08
CA GLU A 86 5.47 -26.16 10.85
C GLU A 86 4.50 -26.97 9.96
N LEU A 87 4.38 -28.24 10.32
CA LEU A 87 3.30 -29.23 10.27
C LEU A 87 1.96 -28.93 9.55
N LEU A 88 1.63 -29.78 8.58
CA LEU A 88 0.26 -30.28 8.33
C LEU A 88 0.29 -31.80 8.06
N ASP A 89 -0.62 -32.51 8.75
CA ASP A 89 -0.68 -33.95 9.00
C ASP A 89 -0.94 -34.87 7.78
N PHE A 90 -0.35 -36.07 7.81
CA PHE A 90 -0.85 -37.29 7.14
C PHE A 90 -0.64 -38.50 8.06
N GLU A 91 -1.74 -39.11 8.53
CA GLU A 91 -1.76 -40.46 9.11
C GLU A 91 -2.50 -41.43 8.16
N ASP A 92 -2.03 -42.69 8.24
CA ASP A 92 -2.60 -43.96 7.79
C ASP A 92 -2.40 -44.44 6.34
N PHE A 93 -1.47 -45.41 6.20
CA PHE A 93 -1.73 -46.63 5.45
C PHE A 93 -1.01 -47.85 6.06
N ASP A 94 -1.82 -48.84 6.46
CA ASP A 94 -1.46 -50.16 6.99
C ASP A 94 -1.05 -51.16 5.89
N GLY A 95 -0.03 -52.01 6.15
CA GLY A 95 0.28 -53.21 5.35
C GLY A 95 1.65 -53.86 5.63
N THR A 96 1.65 -55.06 6.24
CA THR A 96 2.81 -55.86 6.68
C THR A 96 3.41 -56.79 5.57
N PRO A 97 4.48 -57.60 5.78
CA PRO A 97 5.84 -57.33 5.26
C PRO A 97 6.41 -58.43 4.34
N GLY A 98 7.12 -58.07 3.27
CA GLY A 98 7.87 -59.05 2.47
C GLY A 98 8.77 -58.40 1.42
N GLU A 99 10.08 -58.65 1.57
CA GLU A 99 11.21 -58.28 0.68
C GLU A 99 11.73 -56.84 0.78
N PHE A 100 12.74 -56.68 1.65
CA PHE A 100 13.54 -55.45 1.80
C PHE A 100 14.49 -55.25 0.62
N SER A 101 14.42 -54.10 -0.05
CA SER A 101 15.54 -53.14 -0.13
C SER A 101 15.14 -51.85 -0.86
N GLN A 102 15.43 -50.70 -0.21
CA GLN A 102 15.41 -49.29 -0.63
C GLN A 102 14.30 -48.42 0.00
N PRO A 103 14.64 -47.60 1.01
CA PRO A 103 13.75 -46.53 1.48
C PRO A 103 13.71 -45.39 0.46
N PHE A 104 12.48 -44.97 0.17
CA PHE A 104 12.10 -43.74 -0.50
C PHE A 104 12.73 -42.53 0.21
N ILE A 105 13.41 -41.68 -0.57
CA ILE A 105 13.70 -40.29 -0.18
C ILE A 105 12.78 -39.41 -1.02
N ALA A 106 11.73 -38.91 -0.37
CA ALA A 106 11.06 -37.68 -0.78
C ALA A 106 11.92 -36.52 -0.25
N ILE A 107 12.57 -35.78 -1.17
CA ILE A 107 13.06 -34.43 -0.93
C ILE A 107 12.41 -33.52 -1.96
N THR A 108 11.86 -32.45 -1.42
CA THR A 108 11.32 -31.23 -1.99
C THR A 108 12.05 -30.70 -3.23
N TYR A 109 11.25 -30.19 -4.15
CA TYR A 109 11.60 -29.81 -5.51
C TYR A 109 12.41 -28.50 -5.58
N GLN A 110 13.73 -28.59 -5.33
CA GLN A 110 14.77 -27.82 -6.04
C GLN A 110 15.20 -28.60 -7.31
N GLY A 111 14.21 -29.14 -8.02
CA GLY A 111 14.33 -30.29 -8.92
C GLY A 111 14.57 -30.00 -10.40
N ALA A 112 15.43 -29.04 -10.78
CA ALA A 112 15.70 -28.81 -12.21
C ALA A 112 17.16 -28.52 -12.62
N LEU A 113 18.16 -28.68 -11.74
CA LEU A 113 19.58 -28.60 -12.14
C LEU A 113 20.42 -29.85 -11.80
N LYS A 114 19.83 -30.89 -11.19
CA LYS A 114 20.48 -32.22 -11.00
C LYS A 114 19.96 -33.31 -11.94
N SER A 115 19.55 -32.98 -13.16
CA SER A 115 19.26 -33.99 -14.19
C SER A 115 20.44 -34.25 -15.13
N VAL A 116 21.66 -34.29 -14.58
CA VAL A 116 22.66 -35.23 -15.07
C VAL A 116 22.58 -36.40 -14.10
N ASN A 117 21.90 -37.47 -14.50
CA ASN A 117 21.92 -38.73 -13.75
C ASN A 117 23.34 -39.31 -13.89
N LEU A 118 24.29 -38.74 -13.15
CA LEU A 118 25.70 -39.09 -13.15
C LEU A 118 25.89 -40.60 -12.90
N PRO A 119 25.12 -41.27 -12.01
CA PRO A 119 25.15 -42.73 -11.91
C PRO A 119 24.74 -43.46 -13.19
N ALA A 120 23.71 -42.99 -13.91
CA ALA A 120 23.28 -43.60 -15.18
C ALA A 120 24.22 -43.28 -16.35
N ILE A 121 24.81 -42.08 -16.40
CA ILE A 121 25.84 -41.71 -17.38
C ILE A 121 27.13 -42.46 -17.10
N TYR A 122 27.52 -42.60 -15.84
CA TYR A 122 28.65 -43.41 -15.40
C TYR A 122 28.47 -44.89 -15.76
N LYS A 123 27.27 -45.44 -15.51
CA LYS A 123 26.91 -46.81 -15.90
C LYS A 123 26.88 -46.97 -17.42
N THR A 124 26.44 -45.95 -18.17
CA THR A 124 26.46 -45.94 -19.64
C THR A 124 27.90 -45.84 -20.18
N ILE A 125 28.76 -45.00 -19.61
CA ILE A 125 30.18 -44.89 -19.99
C ILE A 125 30.94 -46.18 -19.66
N GLN A 126 30.69 -46.81 -18.50
CA GLN A 126 31.26 -48.11 -18.15
C GLN A 126 30.79 -49.24 -19.07
N THR A 127 29.54 -49.18 -19.56
CA THR A 127 28.98 -50.22 -20.44
C THR A 127 29.46 -50.07 -21.89
N TYR A 128 29.94 -48.89 -22.29
CA TYR A 128 30.22 -48.56 -23.71
C TYR A 128 31.63 -48.03 -24.01
N SER A 129 32.56 -47.99 -23.04
CA SER A 129 33.93 -47.49 -23.27
C SER A 129 35.01 -48.43 -22.72
N SER A 130 36.07 -48.62 -23.51
CA SER A 130 37.28 -49.38 -23.14
C SER A 130 38.27 -48.49 -22.35
N LEU A 131 37.78 -47.70 -21.40
CA LEU A 131 38.59 -46.78 -20.60
C LEU A 131 39.28 -47.51 -19.45
N ASN A 132 40.53 -47.12 -19.17
CA ASN A 132 41.29 -47.71 -18.08
C ASN A 132 41.00 -47.02 -16.73
N LYS A 133 41.53 -47.57 -15.64
CA LYS A 133 41.19 -47.19 -14.27
C LYS A 133 41.70 -45.79 -13.87
N GLU A 134 42.76 -45.30 -14.52
CA GLU A 134 43.31 -43.94 -14.32
C GLU A 134 42.42 -42.89 -15.01
N GLU A 135 42.02 -43.14 -16.25
CA GLU A 135 41.12 -42.26 -17.03
C GLU A 135 39.75 -42.12 -16.35
N LEU A 136 39.28 -43.20 -15.70
CA LEU A 136 38.04 -43.20 -14.93
C LEU A 136 38.12 -42.39 -13.62
N ASN A 137 39.31 -42.23 -13.05
CA ASN A 137 39.53 -41.42 -11.85
C ASN A 137 39.72 -39.94 -12.18
N GLU A 138 40.34 -39.60 -13.31
CA GLU A 138 40.39 -38.21 -13.80
C GLU A 138 38.99 -37.65 -14.10
N VAL A 139 38.13 -38.46 -14.74
CA VAL A 139 36.74 -38.08 -15.00
C VAL A 139 35.96 -37.88 -13.69
N LYS A 140 36.21 -38.71 -12.66
CA LYS A 140 35.60 -38.56 -11.33
C LYS A 140 36.06 -37.29 -10.62
N ASN A 141 37.35 -36.98 -10.65
CA ASN A 141 37.88 -35.77 -10.01
C ASN A 141 37.40 -34.50 -10.72
N PHE A 142 37.29 -34.53 -12.05
CA PHE A 142 36.74 -33.44 -12.85
C PHE A 142 35.28 -33.12 -12.50
N PHE A 143 34.41 -34.11 -12.31
CA PHE A 143 33.02 -33.86 -11.90
C PHE A 143 32.90 -33.33 -10.46
N LYS A 144 33.87 -33.68 -9.59
CA LYS A 144 33.96 -33.14 -8.23
C LYS A 144 34.40 -31.67 -8.21
N GLU A 145 35.34 -31.29 -9.07
CA GLU A 145 35.76 -29.89 -9.26
C GLU A 145 34.67 -29.05 -9.95
N PHE A 146 33.91 -29.65 -10.89
CA PHE A 146 32.79 -29.00 -11.56
C PHE A 146 31.63 -28.67 -10.59
N GLU A 147 31.40 -29.52 -9.59
CA GLU A 147 30.40 -29.28 -8.54
C GLU A 147 30.83 -28.15 -7.58
N LEU A 148 32.14 -27.95 -7.37
CA LEU A 148 32.68 -26.82 -6.59
C LEU A 148 32.58 -25.47 -7.34
N CYS A 149 32.83 -25.46 -8.66
CA CYS A 149 32.78 -24.22 -9.47
C CYS A 149 31.36 -23.70 -9.70
N CYS A 150 30.32 -24.55 -9.68
CA CYS A 150 28.93 -24.10 -9.92
C CYS A 150 28.36 -23.23 -8.78
N ASN A 151 29.04 -23.13 -7.64
CA ASN A 151 28.69 -22.21 -6.55
C ASN A 151 29.27 -20.79 -6.73
N MET A 152 30.06 -20.52 -7.78
CA MET A 152 30.61 -19.20 -8.08
C MET A 152 30.44 -18.87 -9.57
N HIS A 153 29.55 -17.92 -9.89
CA HIS A 153 29.33 -17.23 -11.18
C HIS A 153 29.30 -18.06 -12.49
N LEU A 154 28.15 -18.03 -13.17
CA LEU A 154 27.82 -18.83 -14.36
C LEU A 154 28.63 -18.53 -15.64
N GLU A 155 29.30 -17.38 -15.77
CA GLU A 155 29.93 -16.99 -17.05
C GLU A 155 31.32 -17.59 -17.29
N TYR A 156 32.13 -17.79 -16.24
CA TYR A 156 33.48 -18.38 -16.35
C TYR A 156 33.47 -19.87 -16.75
N SER A 157 32.35 -20.56 -16.56
CA SER A 157 32.23 -22.02 -16.73
C SER A 157 32.26 -22.50 -18.20
N SER A 158 31.76 -21.68 -19.13
CA SER A 158 31.65 -22.01 -20.56
C SER A 158 33.00 -22.10 -21.26
N PHE A 159 33.92 -21.20 -20.87
CA PHE A 159 35.23 -21.05 -21.48
C PHE A 159 36.19 -22.17 -21.09
N PHE A 160 36.19 -22.55 -19.81
CA PHE A 160 37.01 -23.64 -19.28
C PHE A 160 36.64 -24.98 -19.92
N LEU A 161 35.35 -25.22 -20.14
CA LEU A 161 34.85 -26.40 -20.82
C LEU A 161 35.26 -26.44 -22.30
N ALA A 162 35.17 -25.31 -23.01
CA ALA A 162 35.62 -25.20 -24.40
C ALA A 162 37.13 -25.47 -24.54
N ARG A 163 37.95 -24.88 -23.69
CA ARG A 163 39.42 -25.08 -23.68
C ARG A 163 39.78 -26.55 -23.44
N LYS A 164 39.17 -27.21 -22.46
CA LYS A 164 39.39 -28.64 -22.17
C LYS A 164 38.98 -29.55 -23.34
N LEU A 165 37.85 -29.27 -23.99
CA LEU A 165 37.39 -30.04 -25.15
C LEU A 165 38.34 -29.92 -26.35
N ILE A 166 38.88 -28.72 -26.59
CA ILE A 166 39.86 -28.49 -27.65
C ILE A 166 41.19 -29.17 -27.31
N GLU A 167 41.63 -29.14 -26.06
CA GLU A 167 42.84 -29.82 -25.63
C GLU A 167 42.75 -31.34 -25.81
N ILE A 168 41.59 -31.93 -25.47
CA ILE A 168 41.30 -33.34 -25.75
C ILE A 168 41.38 -33.61 -27.26
N LEU A 169 40.74 -32.78 -28.09
CA LEU A 169 40.75 -32.92 -29.54
C LEU A 169 42.16 -32.86 -30.12
N VAL A 170 42.97 -31.87 -29.72
CA VAL A 170 44.35 -31.70 -30.19
C VAL A 170 45.17 -32.91 -29.80
N ASN A 171 45.12 -33.34 -28.54
CA ASN A 171 45.84 -34.52 -28.08
C ASN A 171 45.43 -35.79 -28.86
N ASP A 172 44.16 -35.93 -29.22
CA ASP A 172 43.66 -37.07 -29.98
C ASP A 172 44.10 -37.03 -31.45
N ILE A 173 44.15 -35.84 -32.07
CA ILE A 173 44.74 -35.64 -33.40
C ILE A 173 46.24 -35.96 -33.38
N MET A 174 46.98 -35.52 -32.34
CA MET A 174 48.40 -35.83 -32.19
C MET A 174 48.63 -37.34 -32.06
N ARG A 175 47.84 -38.02 -31.21
CA ARG A 175 47.91 -39.48 -31.02
C ARG A 175 47.59 -40.23 -32.32
N SER A 176 46.50 -39.86 -33.00
CA SER A 176 46.05 -40.51 -34.24
C SER A 176 47.05 -40.36 -35.38
N ASN A 177 47.79 -39.25 -35.43
CA ASN A 177 48.83 -39.00 -36.42
C ASN A 177 50.25 -39.38 -35.94
N LYS A 178 50.36 -40.09 -34.81
CA LYS A 178 51.62 -40.55 -34.18
C LYS A 178 52.65 -39.43 -33.97
N VAL A 179 52.17 -38.22 -33.69
CA VAL A 179 53.03 -37.06 -33.42
C VAL A 179 53.41 -37.06 -31.94
N LYS A 180 54.69 -37.28 -31.63
CA LYS A 180 55.21 -37.23 -30.26
C LYS A 180 55.56 -35.80 -29.86
N VAL A 181 55.07 -35.37 -28.70
CA VAL A 181 55.40 -34.09 -28.06
C VAL A 181 55.78 -34.36 -26.61
N ARG A 182 56.52 -33.44 -25.98
CA ARG A 182 56.80 -33.51 -24.54
C ARG A 182 55.49 -33.34 -23.75
N ASP A 183 55.33 -34.07 -22.65
CA ASP A 183 54.10 -34.04 -21.85
C ASP A 183 53.80 -32.64 -21.26
N THR A 184 54.83 -31.80 -21.12
CA THR A 184 54.72 -30.42 -20.62
C THR A 184 54.40 -29.38 -21.70
N ALA A 185 54.16 -29.79 -22.95
CA ALA A 185 53.91 -28.83 -24.02
C ALA A 185 52.52 -28.20 -23.90
N SER A 186 52.46 -26.87 -24.06
CA SER A 186 51.20 -26.12 -23.99
C SER A 186 50.28 -26.47 -25.16
N LEU A 187 48.99 -26.15 -25.03
CA LEU A 187 48.02 -26.38 -26.09
C LEU A 187 48.41 -25.65 -27.38
N GLY A 188 48.94 -24.42 -27.27
CA GLY A 188 49.44 -23.66 -28.42
C GLY A 188 50.63 -24.34 -29.12
N GLU A 189 51.60 -24.86 -28.36
CA GLU A 189 52.75 -25.58 -28.92
C GLU A 189 52.33 -26.84 -29.67
N LYS A 190 51.34 -27.57 -29.15
CA LYS A 190 50.79 -28.77 -29.80
C LYS A 190 50.11 -28.44 -31.13
N ILE A 191 49.38 -27.33 -31.18
CA ILE A 191 48.72 -26.83 -32.40
C ILE A 191 49.77 -26.44 -33.45
N ASP A 192 50.81 -25.68 -33.05
CA ASP A 192 51.91 -25.27 -33.94
C ASP A 192 52.64 -26.47 -34.55
N ILE A 193 52.82 -27.54 -33.79
CA ILE A 193 53.45 -28.78 -34.28
C ILE A 193 52.57 -29.49 -35.31
N LEU A 194 51.25 -29.51 -35.11
CA LEU A 194 50.30 -30.09 -36.05
C LEU A 194 50.19 -29.26 -37.34
N GLU A 195 50.21 -27.93 -37.21
CA GLU A 195 50.22 -26.99 -38.34
C GLU A 195 51.50 -27.13 -39.17
N LYS A 196 52.69 -27.11 -38.55
CA LYS A 196 53.98 -27.28 -39.24
C LYS A 196 54.13 -28.63 -39.93
N LYS A 197 53.41 -29.64 -39.47
CA LYS A 197 53.38 -30.98 -40.11
C LYS A 197 52.33 -31.09 -41.22
N GLY A 198 51.58 -30.02 -41.52
CA GLY A 198 50.53 -29.99 -42.53
C GLY A 198 49.33 -30.89 -42.19
N ILE A 199 49.13 -31.19 -40.90
CA ILE A 199 48.06 -32.09 -40.43
C ILE A 199 46.74 -31.33 -40.23
N LEU A 200 46.81 -30.03 -39.94
CA LEU A 200 45.63 -29.17 -39.82
C LEU A 200 45.28 -28.57 -41.19
N THR A 201 44.00 -28.57 -41.54
CA THR A 201 43.48 -27.90 -42.76
C THR A 201 43.39 -26.39 -42.55
N GLU A 202 43.48 -25.57 -43.61
CA GLU A 202 43.38 -24.09 -43.53
C GLU A 202 42.15 -23.59 -42.76
N ASP A 203 41.00 -24.23 -42.91
CA ASP A 203 39.78 -23.89 -42.16
C ASP A 203 39.94 -24.14 -40.64
N LEU A 204 40.58 -25.26 -40.26
CA LEU A 204 40.83 -25.58 -38.85
C LEU A 204 41.90 -24.65 -38.24
N ILE A 205 42.89 -24.26 -39.03
CA ILE A 205 43.93 -23.30 -38.61
C ILE A 205 43.28 -21.94 -38.32
N THR A 206 42.34 -21.52 -39.16
CA THR A 206 41.60 -20.26 -39.00
C THR A 206 40.73 -20.27 -37.74
N ASP A 207 40.00 -21.36 -37.48
CA ASP A 207 39.19 -21.52 -36.27
C ASP A 207 40.05 -21.63 -34.99
N MET A 208 41.25 -22.22 -35.09
CA MET A 208 42.17 -22.39 -33.96
C MET A 208 43.04 -21.16 -33.68
N ASN A 209 43.17 -20.23 -34.64
CA ASN A 209 43.87 -18.96 -34.45
C ASN A 209 43.18 -18.02 -33.45
N LEU A 210 41.86 -18.13 -33.26
CA LEU A 210 41.15 -17.42 -32.17
C LEU A 210 41.63 -17.86 -30.77
N ILE A 211 42.18 -19.07 -30.65
CA ILE A 211 42.66 -19.66 -29.40
C ILE A 211 44.14 -19.33 -29.16
N ARG A 212 44.92 -19.01 -30.21
CA ARG A 212 46.28 -18.46 -30.06
C ARG A 212 46.30 -17.20 -29.20
N LEU A 213 45.24 -16.39 -29.26
CA LEU A 213 45.04 -15.21 -28.42
C LEU A 213 44.89 -15.54 -26.92
N VAL A 214 44.46 -16.74 -26.57
CA VAL A 214 44.23 -17.17 -25.17
C VAL A 214 45.34 -18.12 -24.66
N GLY A 215 46.26 -18.53 -25.53
CA GLY A 215 47.29 -19.52 -25.26
C GLY A 215 48.61 -18.97 -24.70
N ASN A 216 48.78 -17.66 -24.62
CA ASN A 216 49.91 -17.06 -23.90
C ASN A 216 49.50 -16.83 -22.44
N ASP A 217 50.31 -17.31 -21.49
CA ASP A 217 50.08 -17.29 -20.04
C ASP A 217 50.02 -15.88 -19.40
N ARG A 218 49.20 -14.98 -19.94
CA ARG A 218 48.91 -13.64 -19.40
C ARG A 218 47.41 -13.37 -19.45
N VAL A 219 46.64 -14.11 -18.68
CA VAL A 219 45.17 -13.95 -18.56
C VAL A 219 44.79 -12.79 -17.62
N HIS A 220 45.75 -12.08 -17.02
CA HIS A 220 45.47 -11.02 -16.06
C HIS A 220 45.39 -9.59 -16.63
N GLU A 221 45.51 -9.36 -17.94
CA GLU A 221 45.55 -7.99 -18.49
C GLU A 221 44.69 -7.73 -19.75
N ILE A 222 43.71 -8.57 -20.09
CA ILE A 222 42.84 -8.30 -21.25
C ILE A 222 41.37 -8.54 -20.87
N ASP A 223 40.80 -7.66 -20.04
CA ASP A 223 39.36 -7.66 -19.72
C ASP A 223 38.52 -6.78 -20.67
N THR A 224 39.14 -5.97 -21.54
CA THR A 224 38.38 -4.93 -22.29
C THR A 224 38.13 -5.21 -23.78
N GLU A 225 38.65 -6.29 -24.37
CA GLU A 225 38.35 -6.65 -25.78
C GLU A 225 37.48 -7.92 -25.95
N PHE A 226 37.21 -8.67 -24.86
CA PHE A 226 36.56 -9.99 -24.94
C PHE A 226 35.03 -10.00 -24.84
N GLU A 227 34.38 -8.88 -24.53
CA GLU A 227 32.91 -8.74 -24.57
C GLU A 227 32.31 -8.81 -25.99
N SER A 228 33.15 -8.94 -27.03
CA SER A 228 32.74 -8.82 -28.44
C SER A 228 32.47 -10.14 -29.18
N ILE A 229 32.68 -11.31 -28.57
CA ILE A 229 32.48 -12.60 -29.25
C ILE A 229 31.03 -13.07 -29.10
N ASP A 230 30.24 -12.96 -30.17
CA ASP A 230 28.84 -13.40 -30.24
C ASP A 230 28.67 -14.87 -29.77
N PRO A 231 27.83 -15.15 -28.77
CA PRO A 231 27.50 -16.50 -28.29
C PRO A 231 27.06 -17.48 -29.40
N LYS A 232 26.53 -16.98 -30.53
CA LYS A 232 26.24 -17.81 -31.72
C LYS A 232 27.49 -18.34 -32.39
N VAL A 233 28.58 -17.57 -32.43
CA VAL A 233 29.86 -17.98 -33.02
C VAL A 233 30.47 -19.10 -32.18
N LEU A 234 30.50 -18.94 -30.85
CA LEU A 234 30.97 -19.98 -29.93
C LEU A 234 30.13 -21.26 -30.04
N ARG A 235 28.80 -21.11 -30.16
CA ARG A 235 27.87 -22.23 -30.34
C ARG A 235 28.04 -22.93 -31.69
N ASN A 236 28.41 -22.21 -32.76
CA ASN A 236 28.69 -22.77 -34.08
C ASN A 236 30.01 -23.54 -34.10
N ILE A 237 31.07 -23.01 -33.49
CA ILE A 237 32.37 -23.71 -33.33
C ILE A 237 32.18 -25.03 -32.60
N ILE A 238 31.44 -25.04 -31.48
CA ILE A 238 31.11 -26.27 -30.74
C ILE A 238 30.31 -27.25 -31.61
N ARG A 239 29.36 -26.76 -32.40
CA ARG A 239 28.53 -27.58 -33.29
C ARG A 239 29.36 -28.24 -34.39
N GLU A 240 30.32 -27.51 -34.95
CA GLU A 240 31.16 -27.98 -36.05
C GLU A 240 32.20 -28.99 -35.57
N ILE A 241 32.81 -28.75 -34.41
CA ILE A 241 33.72 -29.69 -33.72
C ILE A 241 32.97 -30.99 -33.39
N VAL A 242 31.77 -30.89 -32.81
CA VAL A 242 30.96 -32.08 -32.50
C VAL A 242 30.56 -32.83 -33.77
N SER A 243 30.23 -32.13 -34.87
CA SER A 243 29.88 -32.80 -36.13
C SER A 243 31.09 -33.49 -36.79
N LYS A 244 32.28 -32.91 -36.75
CA LYS A 244 33.46 -33.47 -37.43
C LYS A 244 34.10 -34.62 -36.64
N VAL A 245 33.97 -34.62 -35.31
CA VAL A 245 34.58 -35.62 -34.42
C VAL A 245 33.69 -36.86 -34.19
N TYR A 246 32.37 -36.68 -34.07
CA TYR A 246 31.45 -37.78 -33.74
C TYR A 246 30.69 -38.38 -34.93
N ALA A 247 30.71 -37.74 -36.11
CA ALA A 247 30.02 -38.24 -37.30
C ALA A 247 30.45 -39.63 -37.81
N PRO A 248 31.68 -40.16 -37.61
CA PRO A 248 31.99 -41.49 -38.11
C PRO A 248 31.30 -42.64 -37.35
N LYS A 249 30.67 -42.37 -36.18
CA LYS A 249 30.17 -43.44 -35.27
C LYS A 249 28.67 -43.44 -34.99
N ILE A 250 27.88 -42.55 -35.58
CA ILE A 250 26.41 -42.51 -35.35
C ILE A 250 25.71 -42.37 -36.71
N SER A 251 24.97 -43.40 -37.12
CA SER A 251 24.21 -43.38 -38.38
C SER A 251 23.23 -42.20 -38.46
N GLU A 252 23.16 -41.54 -39.61
CA GLU A 252 22.37 -40.33 -39.88
C GLU A 252 20.88 -40.45 -39.47
N GLU A 253 20.32 -41.66 -39.57
CA GLU A 253 18.95 -41.97 -39.16
C GLU A 253 18.74 -41.90 -37.63
N ARG A 254 19.77 -42.22 -36.85
CA ARG A 254 19.79 -42.16 -35.38
C ARG A 254 19.96 -40.72 -34.89
N PHE A 255 20.74 -39.91 -35.61
CA PHE A 255 20.87 -38.47 -35.38
C PHE A 255 19.55 -37.73 -35.69
N ARG A 256 18.86 -38.08 -36.77
CA ARG A 256 17.51 -37.56 -37.07
C ARG A 256 16.48 -37.96 -36.01
N ARG A 257 16.63 -39.13 -35.38
CA ARG A 257 15.78 -39.58 -34.28
C ARG A 257 16.01 -38.77 -33.01
N ILE A 258 17.27 -38.53 -32.64
CA ILE A 258 17.66 -37.65 -31.52
C ILE A 258 17.16 -36.22 -31.76
N ILE A 259 17.38 -35.65 -32.95
CA ILE A 259 16.87 -34.31 -33.30
C ILE A 259 15.34 -34.27 -33.31
N LYS A 260 14.63 -35.35 -33.69
CA LYS A 260 13.16 -35.41 -33.57
C LYS A 260 12.70 -35.42 -32.11
N THR A 261 13.42 -36.08 -31.20
CA THR A 261 13.13 -35.99 -29.76
C THR A 261 13.54 -34.65 -29.15
N THR A 262 14.59 -33.99 -29.64
CA THR A 262 14.99 -32.64 -29.20
C THR A 262 14.18 -31.51 -29.86
N ARG A 263 13.48 -31.78 -30.97
CA ARG A 263 12.54 -30.86 -31.66
C ARG A 263 11.12 -30.89 -31.10
N ARG A 264 10.79 -31.81 -30.18
CA ARG A 264 9.67 -31.53 -29.26
C ARG A 264 10.15 -30.37 -28.39
N ARG A 265 9.63 -29.19 -28.73
CA ARG A 265 9.92 -27.87 -28.16
C ARG A 265 10.52 -27.98 -26.76
N LYS A 266 11.71 -27.44 -26.57
CA LYS A 266 12.13 -26.88 -25.28
C LYS A 266 11.21 -25.69 -25.02
N HIS A 267 9.93 -25.97 -24.75
CA HIS A 267 8.99 -24.97 -24.26
C HIS A 267 9.55 -24.58 -22.90
N MET A 268 9.86 -23.31 -22.72
CA MET A 268 10.25 -22.80 -21.41
C MET A 268 9.20 -23.25 -20.41
N SER A 269 9.61 -23.96 -19.37
CA SER A 269 8.71 -24.56 -18.39
C SER A 269 8.29 -23.58 -17.28
N PHE A 270 8.59 -22.29 -17.47
CA PHE A 270 8.36 -21.20 -16.53
C PHE A 270 7.94 -19.94 -17.29
N TYR A 271 7.20 -19.05 -16.61
CA TYR A 271 6.70 -17.79 -17.16
C TYR A 271 7.86 -16.81 -17.35
N ASN A 272 8.18 -16.37 -18.57
CA ASN A 272 9.27 -15.42 -18.79
C ASN A 272 8.74 -14.00 -18.93
N HIS A 273 8.58 -13.33 -17.79
CA HIS A 273 8.04 -11.96 -17.73
C HIS A 273 8.85 -10.98 -18.57
N LYS A 274 10.19 -11.12 -18.62
CA LYS A 274 11.08 -10.24 -19.39
C LYS A 274 10.83 -10.26 -20.90
N GLU A 275 10.30 -11.36 -21.43
CA GLU A 275 9.93 -11.47 -22.85
C GLU A 275 8.44 -11.19 -23.08
N ILE A 276 7.57 -11.62 -22.16
CA ILE A 276 6.12 -11.61 -22.34
C ILE A 276 5.52 -10.23 -22.00
N GLU A 277 5.91 -9.61 -20.90
CA GLU A 277 5.29 -8.36 -20.44
C GLU A 277 5.54 -7.20 -21.41
N PRO A 278 6.78 -6.92 -21.86
CA PRO A 278 7.03 -5.84 -22.82
C PRO A 278 6.31 -6.05 -24.16
N LYS A 279 6.22 -7.30 -24.63
CA LYS A 279 5.50 -7.65 -25.87
C LYS A 279 4.03 -7.23 -25.80
N TRP A 280 3.36 -7.52 -24.68
CA TRP A 280 1.94 -7.21 -24.53
C TRP A 280 1.68 -5.73 -24.24
N GLN A 281 2.59 -5.08 -23.51
CA GLN A 281 2.56 -3.63 -23.31
C GLN A 281 2.68 -2.89 -24.65
N GLU A 282 3.62 -3.29 -25.51
CA GLU A 282 3.78 -2.73 -26.87
C GLU A 282 2.53 -2.99 -27.72
N PHE A 283 1.98 -4.21 -27.65
CA PHE A 283 0.75 -4.55 -28.35
C PHE A 283 -0.42 -3.65 -27.91
N TRP A 284 -0.65 -3.48 -26.61
CA TRP A 284 -1.75 -2.66 -26.12
C TRP A 284 -1.60 -1.19 -26.48
N ALA A 285 -0.38 -0.64 -26.37
CA ALA A 285 -0.08 0.73 -26.76
C ALA A 285 -0.34 0.95 -28.26
N LYS A 286 0.20 0.08 -29.13
CA LYS A 286 0.07 0.20 -30.59
C LYS A 286 -1.37 0.09 -31.07
N ASN A 287 -2.19 -0.72 -30.40
CA ASN A 287 -3.58 -0.94 -30.79
C ASN A 287 -4.57 -0.01 -30.06
N HIS A 288 -4.10 0.90 -29.20
CA HIS A 288 -4.94 1.70 -28.30
C HIS A 288 -5.98 0.82 -27.59
N THR A 289 -5.55 -0.35 -27.09
CA THR A 289 -6.45 -1.42 -26.61
C THR A 289 -7.39 -0.96 -25.51
N PHE A 290 -7.05 0.09 -24.76
CA PHE A 290 -7.82 0.54 -23.60
C PHE A 290 -8.57 1.86 -23.81
N LYS A 291 -8.63 2.34 -25.06
CA LYS A 291 -9.39 3.53 -25.44
C LYS A 291 -10.85 3.43 -24.99
N THR A 292 -11.35 4.51 -24.42
CA THR A 292 -12.72 4.59 -23.90
C THR A 292 -13.74 4.36 -25.02
N GLY A 293 -14.66 3.42 -24.81
CA GLY A 293 -15.73 3.11 -25.75
C GLY A 293 -16.77 4.23 -25.85
N THR A 294 -17.35 4.42 -27.03
CA THR A 294 -18.34 5.46 -27.33
C THR A 294 -19.69 4.91 -27.80
N ASP A 295 -19.90 3.60 -27.71
CA ASP A 295 -21.11 2.93 -28.16
C ASP A 295 -22.26 3.15 -27.17
N ALA A 296 -23.18 4.06 -27.50
CA ALA A 296 -24.32 4.42 -26.64
C ALA A 296 -25.26 3.26 -26.30
N ALA A 297 -25.18 2.12 -27.00
CA ALA A 297 -25.97 0.92 -26.68
C ALA A 297 -25.38 0.12 -25.50
N LYS A 298 -24.12 0.37 -25.11
CA LYS A 298 -23.45 -0.32 -24.00
C LYS A 298 -23.54 0.48 -22.71
N PRO A 299 -23.68 -0.19 -21.55
CA PRO A 299 -23.61 0.48 -20.26
C PRO A 299 -22.21 1.09 -20.04
N LYS A 300 -22.15 2.22 -19.34
CA LYS A 300 -20.90 2.89 -18.97
C LYS A 300 -20.35 2.34 -17.65
N PHE A 301 -19.03 2.42 -17.49
CA PHE A 301 -18.34 2.22 -16.22
C PHE A 301 -17.14 3.16 -16.13
N TYR A 302 -17.17 4.07 -15.17
CA TYR A 302 -16.12 5.03 -14.89
C TYR A 302 -15.41 4.66 -13.59
N ALA A 303 -14.23 4.05 -13.72
CA ALA A 303 -13.32 3.79 -12.61
C ALA A 303 -12.24 4.86 -12.58
N LEU A 304 -11.95 5.37 -11.40
CA LEU A 304 -11.03 6.48 -11.24
C LEU A 304 -10.15 6.29 -10.01
N ASP A 305 -8.87 6.61 -10.18
CA ASP A 305 -7.88 6.70 -9.12
C ASP A 305 -7.70 8.16 -8.66
N MET A 306 -7.28 8.33 -7.41
CA MET A 306 -6.56 9.54 -7.03
C MET A 306 -5.26 9.62 -7.84
N PHE A 307 -5.22 10.50 -8.84
CA PHE A 307 -4.05 10.69 -9.70
C PHE A 307 -2.81 11.16 -8.91
N PRO A 308 -1.59 10.76 -9.31
CA PRO A 308 -0.40 10.98 -8.50
C PRO A 308 0.15 12.41 -8.58
N TYR A 309 0.86 12.77 -7.52
CA TYR A 309 1.75 13.93 -7.48
C TYR A 309 3.11 13.59 -8.12
N PRO A 310 3.51 14.20 -9.26
CA PRO A 310 4.81 13.97 -9.90
C PRO A 310 5.94 14.76 -9.19
N SER A 311 5.96 14.68 -7.85
CA SER A 311 6.96 15.27 -6.95
C SER A 311 8.02 14.26 -6.49
N GLY A 312 7.82 13.00 -6.87
CA GLY A 312 8.64 11.83 -6.59
C GLY A 312 9.86 11.70 -7.50
N ALA A 313 10.89 10.94 -7.09
CA ALA A 313 11.83 10.36 -8.06
C ALA A 313 11.16 9.23 -8.88
N GLY A 314 9.91 8.87 -8.55
CA GLY A 314 9.11 7.80 -9.13
C GLY A 314 8.02 7.36 -8.14
N LEU A 315 7.26 6.35 -8.54
CA LEU A 315 6.34 5.59 -7.70
C LEU A 315 7.11 4.82 -6.61
N HIS A 316 6.37 4.47 -5.57
CA HIS A 316 6.68 3.38 -4.63
C HIS A 316 5.57 2.34 -4.69
N VAL A 317 5.82 1.11 -4.23
CA VAL A 317 4.86 -0.02 -4.29
C VAL A 317 3.51 0.24 -3.60
N GLY A 318 3.40 1.21 -2.69
CA GLY A 318 2.10 1.64 -2.18
C GLY A 318 1.20 2.39 -3.18
N HIS A 319 1.72 2.99 -4.27
CA HIS A 319 0.85 3.66 -5.26
C HIS A 319 0.12 2.65 -6.16
N PRO A 320 0.80 1.62 -6.73
CA PRO A 320 0.14 0.63 -7.57
C PRO A 320 -1.00 -0.14 -6.90
N GLU A 321 -1.06 -0.26 -5.57
CA GLU A 321 -2.12 -1.04 -4.90
C GLU A 321 -3.53 -0.58 -5.30
N GLY A 322 -3.82 0.72 -5.18
CA GLY A 322 -5.10 1.30 -5.61
C GLY A 322 -5.31 1.23 -7.12
N TYR A 323 -4.25 1.48 -7.90
CA TYR A 323 -4.27 1.45 -9.36
C TYR A 323 -4.50 0.03 -9.92
N THR A 324 -4.02 -1.00 -9.22
CA THR A 324 -4.25 -2.40 -9.55
C THR A 324 -5.72 -2.77 -9.33
N ALA A 325 -6.35 -2.26 -8.26
CA ALA A 325 -7.76 -2.49 -7.97
C ALA A 325 -8.70 -1.90 -9.05
N THR A 326 -8.50 -0.63 -9.43
CA THR A 326 -9.26 0.02 -10.51
C THR A 326 -8.99 -0.62 -11.87
N ASP A 327 -7.76 -1.06 -12.14
CA ASP A 327 -7.42 -1.78 -13.36
C ASP A 327 -8.12 -3.15 -13.45
N ILE A 328 -8.17 -3.91 -12.34
CA ILE A 328 -8.90 -5.18 -12.27
C ILE A 328 -10.37 -4.98 -12.60
N LEU A 329 -11.02 -4.00 -11.96
CA LEU A 329 -12.42 -3.67 -12.24
C LEU A 329 -12.63 -3.22 -13.68
N SER A 330 -11.74 -2.38 -14.21
CA SER A 330 -11.80 -1.90 -15.59
C SER A 330 -11.69 -3.04 -16.60
N ARG A 331 -10.76 -3.97 -16.41
CA ARG A 331 -10.61 -5.17 -17.25
C ARG A 331 -11.83 -6.09 -17.14
N TYR A 332 -12.31 -6.32 -15.93
CA TYR A 332 -13.52 -7.10 -15.67
C TYR A 332 -14.75 -6.51 -16.38
N LYS A 333 -14.98 -5.19 -16.23
CA LYS A 333 -16.13 -4.51 -16.85
C LYS A 333 -16.03 -4.46 -18.38
N ARG A 334 -14.83 -4.32 -18.96
CA ARG A 334 -14.64 -4.47 -20.41
C ARG A 334 -15.02 -5.87 -20.89
N ALA A 335 -14.61 -6.92 -20.18
CA ALA A 335 -15.00 -8.30 -20.48
C ALA A 335 -16.51 -8.55 -20.33
N GLN A 336 -17.21 -7.78 -19.49
CA GLN A 336 -18.67 -7.79 -19.39
C GLN A 336 -19.37 -6.96 -20.49
N GLY A 337 -18.62 -6.30 -21.38
CA GLY A 337 -19.16 -5.53 -22.51
C GLY A 337 -19.52 -4.08 -22.20
N TYR A 338 -19.01 -3.49 -21.11
CA TYR A 338 -19.21 -2.09 -20.78
C TYR A 338 -18.32 -1.17 -21.62
N ASN A 339 -18.76 0.07 -21.84
CA ASN A 339 -17.84 1.17 -22.17
C ASN A 339 -17.11 1.56 -20.89
N VAL A 340 -15.80 1.34 -20.85
CA VAL A 340 -14.99 1.65 -19.68
C VAL A 340 -14.20 2.94 -19.90
N LEU A 341 -14.38 3.92 -19.03
CA LEU A 341 -13.53 5.09 -18.87
C LEU A 341 -12.62 4.83 -17.68
N HIS A 342 -11.32 4.66 -17.96
CA HIS A 342 -10.28 4.45 -16.97
C HIS A 342 -9.11 5.39 -17.30
N PRO A 343 -9.15 6.64 -16.83
CA PRO A 343 -8.18 7.65 -17.18
C PRO A 343 -7.04 7.76 -16.16
N MET A 344 -5.97 8.45 -16.53
CA MET A 344 -4.88 8.82 -15.62
C MET A 344 -4.35 10.21 -15.99
N GLY A 345 -3.73 10.91 -15.04
CA GLY A 345 -3.17 12.24 -15.24
C GLY A 345 -2.27 12.64 -14.08
N TRP A 346 -1.99 13.93 -13.96
CA TRP A 346 -0.93 14.42 -13.10
C TRP A 346 -1.36 15.66 -12.32
N ASP A 347 -1.31 15.57 -10.98
CA ASP A 347 -1.47 16.74 -10.11
C ASP A 347 -0.11 17.40 -9.88
N ALA A 348 0.27 18.28 -10.80
CA ALA A 348 1.65 18.65 -11.06
C ALA A 348 2.08 20.03 -10.51
N PHE A 349 1.13 20.87 -10.09
CA PHE A 349 1.45 22.11 -9.36
C PHE A 349 1.82 21.81 -7.89
N GLY A 350 2.38 22.81 -7.19
CA GLY A 350 2.62 22.73 -5.75
C GLY A 350 4.08 22.79 -5.31
N LEU A 351 4.27 22.81 -3.98
CA LEU A 351 5.56 23.11 -3.33
C LEU A 351 6.73 22.16 -3.65
N PRO A 352 6.56 20.84 -3.87
CA PRO A 352 7.72 19.98 -4.06
C PRO A 352 8.57 20.37 -5.29
N ALA A 353 7.91 20.65 -6.42
CA ALA A 353 8.58 21.04 -7.65
C ALA A 353 9.24 22.42 -7.53
N GLU A 354 8.57 23.34 -6.84
CA GLU A 354 9.11 24.68 -6.54
C GLU A 354 10.34 24.61 -5.63
N GLN A 355 10.32 23.79 -4.57
CA GLN A 355 11.46 23.63 -3.68
C GLN A 355 12.66 23.02 -4.42
N TYR A 356 12.42 21.99 -5.24
CA TYR A 356 13.46 21.42 -6.09
C TYR A 356 14.07 22.49 -7.02
N ALA A 357 13.23 23.32 -7.63
CA ALA A 357 13.68 24.43 -8.48
C ALA A 357 14.52 25.44 -7.70
N MET A 358 14.12 25.80 -6.47
CA MET A 358 14.89 26.69 -5.59
C MET A 358 16.25 26.09 -5.18
N ASP A 359 16.29 24.80 -4.86
CA ASP A 359 17.50 24.12 -4.37
C ASP A 359 18.51 23.86 -5.49
N THR A 360 18.04 23.63 -6.72
CA THR A 360 18.89 23.25 -7.88
C THR A 360 19.13 24.39 -8.87
N GLY A 361 18.29 25.43 -8.86
CA GLY A 361 18.29 26.51 -9.86
C GLY A 361 17.64 26.14 -11.20
N ASN A 362 17.03 24.95 -11.31
CA ASN A 362 16.33 24.49 -12.52
C ASN A 362 14.89 25.06 -12.60
N ASP A 363 14.29 25.02 -13.80
CA ASP A 363 12.89 25.38 -13.99
C ASP A 363 11.97 24.27 -13.44
N PRO A 364 10.96 24.60 -12.59
CA PRO A 364 10.03 23.60 -12.07
C PRO A 364 9.24 22.88 -13.17
N ALA A 365 8.99 23.51 -14.33
CA ALA A 365 8.27 22.91 -15.44
C ALA A 365 9.04 21.73 -16.05
N ASP A 366 10.35 21.89 -16.26
CA ASP A 366 11.20 20.88 -16.89
C ASP A 366 11.33 19.65 -15.98
N PHE A 367 11.59 19.86 -14.68
CA PHE A 367 11.64 18.79 -13.68
C PHE A 367 10.31 18.05 -13.54
N THR A 368 9.19 18.79 -13.55
CA THR A 368 7.85 18.20 -13.49
C THR A 368 7.58 17.32 -14.71
N ALA A 369 7.98 17.75 -15.91
CA ALA A 369 7.83 16.97 -17.13
C ALA A 369 8.67 15.67 -17.11
N GLU A 370 9.91 15.74 -16.59
CA GLU A 370 10.76 14.55 -16.39
C GLU A 370 10.14 13.55 -15.42
N ASN A 371 9.61 14.03 -14.28
CA ASN A 371 8.93 13.17 -13.32
C ASN A 371 7.67 12.53 -13.90
N ILE A 372 6.84 13.30 -14.61
CA ILE A 372 5.65 12.79 -15.30
C ILE A 372 6.06 11.67 -16.28
N ALA A 373 7.11 11.87 -17.07
CA ALA A 373 7.60 10.86 -18.00
C ALA A 373 8.04 9.58 -17.28
N ASN A 374 8.74 9.69 -16.14
CA ASN A 374 9.15 8.53 -15.36
C ASN A 374 7.96 7.81 -14.71
N PHE A 375 7.02 8.54 -14.09
CA PHE A 375 5.81 7.96 -13.51
C PHE A 375 5.00 7.24 -14.59
N LYS A 376 4.79 7.86 -15.75
CA LYS A 376 4.09 7.26 -16.88
C LYS A 376 4.78 5.99 -17.37
N ARG A 377 6.12 5.96 -17.43
CA ARG A 377 6.89 4.75 -17.75
C ARG A 377 6.64 3.64 -16.73
N GLN A 378 6.73 3.94 -15.44
CA GLN A 378 6.51 2.97 -14.36
C GLN A 378 5.07 2.41 -14.38
N ILE A 379 4.08 3.28 -14.54
CA ILE A 379 2.66 2.90 -14.69
C ILE A 379 2.47 1.95 -15.89
N ASN A 380 3.07 2.27 -17.04
CA ASN A 380 2.99 1.41 -18.22
C ASN A 380 3.73 0.08 -18.05
N ALA A 381 4.84 0.06 -17.32
CA ALA A 381 5.58 -1.16 -17.01
C ALA A 381 4.76 -2.13 -16.13
N LEU A 382 3.81 -1.62 -15.35
CA LEU A 382 2.85 -2.41 -14.58
C LEU A 382 1.66 -2.91 -15.41
N GLY A 383 1.54 -2.48 -16.67
CA GLY A 383 0.50 -2.92 -17.59
C GLY A 383 -0.91 -2.47 -17.22
N PHE A 384 -1.07 -1.30 -16.58
CA PHE A 384 -2.39 -0.76 -16.28
C PHE A 384 -3.14 -0.32 -17.55
N SER A 385 -4.44 -0.57 -17.57
CA SER A 385 -5.32 -0.37 -18.72
C SER A 385 -5.89 1.05 -18.80
N TYR A 386 -5.03 2.07 -18.74
CA TYR A 386 -5.43 3.46 -18.84
C TYR A 386 -5.69 3.90 -20.29
N ASP A 387 -6.66 4.80 -20.46
CA ASP A 387 -6.88 5.54 -21.69
C ASP A 387 -5.99 6.78 -21.75
N TRP A 388 -4.77 6.62 -22.29
CA TRP A 388 -3.82 7.71 -22.43
C TRP A 388 -4.24 8.80 -23.42
N ASP A 389 -5.26 8.57 -24.27
CA ASP A 389 -5.84 9.66 -25.09
C ASP A 389 -6.55 10.70 -24.21
N ARG A 390 -6.82 10.37 -22.95
CA ARG A 390 -7.50 11.23 -21.97
C ARG A 390 -6.59 11.76 -20.87
N GLU A 391 -5.27 11.69 -21.06
CA GLU A 391 -4.31 12.22 -20.10
C GLU A 391 -4.53 13.72 -19.84
N VAL A 392 -4.49 14.13 -18.57
CA VAL A 392 -4.52 15.55 -18.17
C VAL A 392 -3.35 15.87 -17.27
N ASN A 393 -2.89 17.12 -17.32
CA ASN A 393 -1.86 17.65 -16.45
C ASN A 393 -2.35 18.98 -15.88
N THR A 394 -2.38 19.13 -14.57
CA THR A 394 -2.86 20.38 -13.94
C THR A 394 -2.01 21.60 -14.28
N THR A 395 -0.75 21.42 -14.71
CA THR A 395 0.13 22.53 -15.15
C THR A 395 -0.07 22.93 -16.62
N ASP A 396 -0.92 22.24 -17.39
CA ASP A 396 -1.22 22.61 -18.77
C ASP A 396 -2.14 23.86 -18.80
N PRO A 397 -1.79 24.94 -19.51
CA PRO A 397 -2.66 26.10 -19.69
C PRO A 397 -4.06 25.75 -20.20
N ASN A 398 -4.21 24.73 -21.04
CA ASN A 398 -5.51 24.28 -21.53
C ASN A 398 -6.36 23.61 -20.44
N TYR A 399 -5.72 23.07 -19.40
CA TYR A 399 -6.38 22.55 -18.21
C TYR A 399 -6.76 23.69 -17.27
N TYR A 400 -5.78 24.48 -16.80
CA TYR A 400 -6.04 25.48 -15.77
C TYR A 400 -6.78 26.72 -16.27
N LYS A 401 -6.94 26.91 -17.59
CA LYS A 401 -7.95 27.84 -18.15
C LYS A 401 -9.32 27.61 -17.50
N TRP A 402 -9.70 26.34 -17.34
CA TRP A 402 -10.99 25.97 -16.78
C TRP A 402 -11.00 26.05 -15.26
N THR A 403 -9.89 25.78 -14.57
CA THR A 403 -9.75 26.09 -13.13
C THR A 403 -9.95 27.60 -12.88
N GLN A 404 -9.33 28.45 -13.70
CA GLN A 404 -9.49 29.90 -13.66
C GLN A 404 -10.93 30.31 -13.94
N TRP A 405 -11.56 29.71 -14.95
CA TRP A 405 -12.98 29.94 -15.25
C TRP A 405 -13.89 29.59 -14.06
N ILE A 406 -13.69 28.44 -13.39
CA ILE A 406 -14.47 28.07 -12.20
C ILE A 406 -14.29 29.14 -11.11
N PHE A 407 -13.06 29.60 -10.90
CA PHE A 407 -12.77 30.65 -9.92
C PHE A 407 -13.48 31.97 -10.26
N THR A 408 -13.48 32.41 -11.52
CA THR A 408 -14.22 33.63 -11.89
C THR A 408 -15.71 33.49 -11.64
N LYS A 409 -16.30 32.30 -11.86
CA LYS A 409 -17.71 32.05 -11.51
C LYS A 409 -17.95 32.07 -10.00
N LEU A 410 -17.04 31.53 -9.19
CA LEU A 410 -17.10 31.64 -7.72
C LEU A 410 -17.04 33.11 -7.27
N TYR A 411 -16.15 33.90 -7.88
CA TYR A 411 -16.03 35.34 -7.63
C TYR A 411 -17.31 36.11 -8.01
N GLU A 412 -17.84 35.90 -9.21
CA GLU A 412 -19.09 36.50 -9.70
C GLU A 412 -20.30 36.20 -8.79
N LYS A 413 -20.29 35.05 -8.09
CA LYS A 413 -21.33 34.63 -7.14
C LYS A 413 -21.06 35.05 -5.69
N GLY A 414 -19.96 35.76 -5.42
CA GLY A 414 -19.57 36.17 -4.06
C GLY A 414 -19.14 35.00 -3.17
N LEU A 415 -18.73 33.88 -3.77
CA LEU A 415 -18.21 32.70 -3.07
C LEU A 415 -16.67 32.70 -3.01
N ALA A 416 -15.99 33.46 -3.87
CA ALA A 416 -14.58 33.81 -3.70
C ALA A 416 -14.48 35.27 -3.28
N TYR A 417 -13.81 35.54 -2.15
CA TYR A 417 -13.67 36.89 -1.60
C TYR A 417 -12.32 37.09 -0.92
N GLU A 418 -11.92 38.35 -0.76
CA GLU A 418 -10.70 38.72 -0.07
C GLU A 418 -10.97 39.04 1.40
N ALA A 419 -10.07 38.61 2.28
CA ALA A 419 -10.10 38.97 3.70
C ALA A 419 -8.67 39.11 4.24
N GLU A 420 -8.50 40.01 5.22
CA GLU A 420 -7.30 40.00 6.06
C GLU A 420 -7.48 38.92 7.12
N VAL A 421 -6.69 37.86 7.01
CA VAL A 421 -6.77 36.71 7.92
C VAL A 421 -5.39 36.38 8.47
N PRO A 422 -5.27 35.96 9.74
CA PRO A 422 -4.03 35.40 10.24
C PRO A 422 -3.76 34.09 9.52
N VAL A 423 -2.63 34.03 8.81
CA VAL A 423 -2.16 32.83 8.09
C VAL A 423 -1.09 32.11 8.89
N ASN A 424 -0.98 30.80 8.69
CA ASN A 424 0.16 30.02 9.15
C ASN A 424 1.32 30.28 8.19
N TRP A 425 2.29 31.08 8.61
CA TRP A 425 3.43 31.50 7.80
C TRP A 425 4.68 30.72 8.20
N VAL A 426 5.43 30.27 7.20
CA VAL A 426 6.74 29.64 7.40
C VAL A 426 7.79 30.52 6.74
N GLU A 427 8.66 31.14 7.53
CA GLU A 427 9.70 32.07 7.04
C GLU A 427 10.63 31.38 6.04
N GLU A 428 11.05 30.15 6.34
CA GLU A 428 11.99 29.36 5.54
C GLU A 428 11.41 28.92 4.21
N LEU A 429 10.09 28.71 4.13
CA LEU A 429 9.39 28.39 2.89
C LEU A 429 8.88 29.65 2.17
N GLY A 430 8.93 30.82 2.82
CA GLY A 430 8.46 32.09 2.29
C GLY A 430 6.97 32.10 1.89
N THR A 431 6.13 31.29 2.55
CA THR A 431 4.76 31.05 2.09
C THR A 431 3.80 30.71 3.23
N ALA A 432 2.51 31.01 3.04
CA ALA A 432 1.47 30.50 3.90
C ALA A 432 1.18 29.02 3.62
N ILE A 433 0.86 28.29 4.69
CA ILE A 433 0.41 26.89 4.65
C ILE A 433 -0.98 26.77 5.26
N ALA A 434 -1.73 25.73 4.89
CA ALA A 434 -3.05 25.46 5.45
C ALA A 434 -2.94 25.02 6.92
N ASN A 435 -4.05 24.99 7.66
CA ASN A 435 -4.05 24.47 9.04
C ASN A 435 -3.63 23.00 9.08
N GLU A 436 -3.97 22.24 8.04
CA GLU A 436 -3.70 20.82 7.91
C GLU A 436 -2.23 20.51 7.61
N GLU A 437 -1.45 21.52 7.21
CA GLU A 437 -0.01 21.42 6.95
C GLU A 437 0.84 21.78 8.19
N VAL A 438 0.21 22.10 9.33
CA VAL A 438 0.87 22.38 10.61
C VAL A 438 0.84 21.12 11.48
N LEU A 439 2.01 20.62 11.85
CA LEU A 439 2.17 19.47 12.74
C LEU A 439 1.73 19.79 14.17
N PRO A 440 1.38 18.78 15.00
CA PRO A 440 0.95 18.98 16.38
C PRO A 440 1.93 19.74 17.27
N ASP A 441 3.23 19.73 16.93
CA ASP A 441 4.27 20.47 17.63
C ASP A 441 4.41 21.95 17.19
N GLY A 442 3.54 22.41 16.27
CA GLY A 442 3.55 23.77 15.75
C GLY A 442 4.58 24.01 14.65
N THR A 443 5.17 22.96 14.09
CA THR A 443 6.08 23.06 12.94
C THR A 443 5.38 22.72 11.63
N SER A 444 5.97 23.07 10.48
CA SER A 444 5.43 22.72 9.18
C SER A 444 5.62 21.22 8.87
N GLU A 445 4.61 20.57 8.28
CA GLU A 445 4.70 19.17 7.80
C GLU A 445 5.94 18.97 6.91
N ARG A 446 6.26 20.00 6.15
CA ARG A 446 7.40 20.03 5.24
C ARG A 446 8.54 20.84 5.86
N GLY A 447 9.65 20.17 6.10
CA GLY A 447 10.87 20.79 6.62
C GLY A 447 10.94 20.94 8.14
N GLY A 448 9.82 20.78 8.86
CA GLY A 448 9.79 20.88 10.33
C GLY A 448 10.14 22.28 10.83
N TYR A 449 9.81 23.32 10.07
CA TYR A 449 10.14 24.70 10.39
C TYR A 449 9.09 25.33 11.33
N PRO A 450 9.48 26.26 12.22
CA PRO A 450 8.51 26.95 13.08
C PRO A 450 7.44 27.68 12.27
N VAL A 451 6.18 27.51 12.67
CA VAL A 451 5.05 28.22 12.05
C VAL A 451 4.70 29.45 12.90
N ILE A 452 4.65 30.62 12.29
CA ILE A 452 4.19 31.86 12.93
C ILE A 452 2.85 32.32 12.37
N ARG A 453 2.10 33.10 13.14
CA ARG A 453 0.85 33.70 12.67
C ARG A 453 1.11 35.09 12.12
N LYS A 454 0.73 35.33 10.87
CA LYS A 454 0.91 36.63 10.19
C LYS A 454 -0.42 37.10 9.59
N PRO A 455 -0.95 38.27 9.96
CA PRO A 455 -2.09 38.86 9.27
C PRO A 455 -1.73 39.18 7.82
N MET A 456 -2.49 38.64 6.87
CA MET A 456 -2.25 38.86 5.43
C MET A 456 -3.56 38.89 4.67
N ARG A 457 -3.59 39.67 3.58
CA ARG A 457 -4.68 39.62 2.59
C ARG A 457 -4.65 38.28 1.88
N GLN A 458 -5.74 37.52 1.94
CA GLN A 458 -5.89 36.22 1.31
C GLN A 458 -7.21 36.11 0.55
N TRP A 459 -7.22 35.24 -0.46
CA TRP A 459 -8.44 34.75 -1.09
C TRP A 459 -9.03 33.61 -0.27
N MET A 460 -10.32 33.71 0.02
CA MET A 460 -11.12 32.74 0.76
C MET A 460 -12.23 32.21 -0.13
N LEU A 461 -12.48 30.89 -0.09
CA LEU A 461 -13.67 30.30 -0.69
C LEU A 461 -14.72 30.00 0.38
N LYS A 462 -15.94 30.50 0.16
CA LYS A 462 -17.07 30.42 1.08
C LYS A 462 -17.74 29.04 1.10
N ILE A 463 -16.96 28.00 1.35
CA ILE A 463 -17.44 26.61 1.43
C ILE A 463 -18.48 26.42 2.53
N THR A 464 -18.46 27.26 3.58
CA THR A 464 -19.47 27.23 4.66
C THR A 464 -20.89 27.50 4.15
N ALA A 465 -21.05 28.22 3.04
CA ALA A 465 -22.35 28.40 2.38
C ALA A 465 -22.96 27.07 1.88
N TYR A 466 -22.12 26.04 1.71
CA TYR A 466 -22.51 24.69 1.29
C TYR A 466 -22.49 23.67 2.43
N ALA A 467 -22.16 24.05 3.67
CA ALA A 467 -21.96 23.12 4.79
C ALA A 467 -23.15 22.17 5.02
N GLU A 468 -24.38 22.70 4.99
CA GLU A 468 -25.60 21.89 5.18
C GLU A 468 -25.78 20.85 4.07
N ARG A 469 -25.54 21.23 2.80
CA ARG A 469 -25.62 20.29 1.67
C ARG A 469 -24.48 19.29 1.67
N LEU A 470 -23.27 19.73 2.05
CA LEU A 470 -22.12 18.84 2.21
C LEU A 470 -22.36 17.80 3.31
N LEU A 471 -23.18 18.10 4.33
CA LEU A 471 -23.61 17.11 5.31
C LEU A 471 -24.72 16.20 4.77
N ASN A 472 -25.83 16.78 4.33
CA ASN A 472 -27.04 16.03 4.02
C ASN A 472 -26.85 15.10 2.80
N ASP A 473 -26.09 15.54 1.81
CA ASP A 473 -25.90 14.77 0.57
C ASP A 473 -24.89 13.60 0.76
N LEU A 474 -24.21 13.47 1.91
CA LEU A 474 -23.40 12.27 2.24
C LEU A 474 -24.24 10.99 2.34
N GLU A 475 -25.54 11.13 2.59
CA GLU A 475 -26.48 10.01 2.63
C GLU A 475 -26.85 9.50 1.23
N GLU A 476 -26.51 10.25 0.16
CA GLU A 476 -26.81 9.87 -1.23
C GLU A 476 -25.68 9.00 -1.87
N VAL A 477 -24.54 8.82 -1.19
CA VAL A 477 -23.36 8.12 -1.72
C VAL A 477 -23.00 6.83 -0.97
N ASP A 478 -22.43 5.85 -1.70
CA ASP A 478 -21.94 4.57 -1.17
C ASP A 478 -20.47 4.71 -0.74
N TRP A 479 -20.24 5.39 0.38
CA TRP A 479 -18.91 5.63 0.95
C TRP A 479 -18.77 4.92 2.30
N PRO A 480 -17.56 4.57 2.74
CA PRO A 480 -17.34 3.98 4.05
C PRO A 480 -17.83 4.92 5.17
N GLU A 481 -18.52 4.36 6.17
CA GLU A 481 -19.11 5.16 7.25
C GLU A 481 -18.06 5.95 8.03
N SER A 482 -16.86 5.39 8.21
CA SER A 482 -15.73 6.08 8.84
C SER A 482 -15.34 7.38 8.10
N ILE A 483 -15.40 7.40 6.78
CA ILE A 483 -15.11 8.59 5.96
C ILE A 483 -16.25 9.61 6.07
N LYS A 484 -17.50 9.14 6.03
CA LYS A 484 -18.68 10.00 6.26
C LYS A 484 -18.59 10.65 7.63
N ASP A 485 -18.30 9.89 8.68
CA ASP A 485 -18.10 10.38 10.04
C ASP A 485 -16.96 11.38 10.14
N MET A 486 -15.82 11.12 9.48
CA MET A 486 -14.73 12.11 9.41
C MET A 486 -15.22 13.44 8.80
N GLN A 487 -15.99 13.42 7.71
CA GLN A 487 -16.56 14.64 7.13
C GLN A 487 -17.65 15.27 8.02
N ARG A 488 -18.55 14.49 8.63
CA ARG A 488 -19.58 15.00 9.55
C ARG A 488 -18.95 15.71 10.75
N ASN A 489 -17.96 15.07 11.36
CA ASN A 489 -17.19 15.63 12.46
C ASN A 489 -16.40 16.86 12.01
N TRP A 490 -15.80 16.82 10.81
CA TRP A 490 -15.07 17.96 10.24
C TRP A 490 -15.95 19.18 10.04
N ILE A 491 -17.10 18.98 9.40
CA ILE A 491 -18.07 20.05 9.17
C ILE A 491 -18.65 20.53 10.51
N GLY A 492 -18.90 19.59 11.43
CA GLY A 492 -19.20 19.86 12.83
C GLY A 492 -20.41 20.76 13.02
N LYS A 493 -21.57 20.36 12.49
CA LYS A 493 -22.83 21.09 12.68
C LYS A 493 -23.23 21.04 14.15
N SER A 494 -23.58 22.19 14.68
CA SER A 494 -24.09 22.37 16.05
C SER A 494 -25.30 23.29 16.01
N THR A 495 -26.40 22.86 16.62
CA THR A 495 -27.57 23.71 16.85
C THR A 495 -27.49 24.25 18.26
N GLY A 496 -27.68 25.55 18.41
CA GLY A 496 -27.58 26.23 19.69
C GLY A 496 -28.22 27.62 19.62
N ALA A 497 -27.74 28.53 20.46
CA ALA A 497 -28.19 29.92 20.47
C ALA A 497 -27.00 30.88 20.44
N ASN A 498 -27.18 31.99 19.72
CA ASN A 498 -26.40 33.19 19.98
C ASN A 498 -27.02 33.93 21.17
N VAL A 499 -26.19 34.37 22.11
CA VAL A 499 -26.61 35.08 23.32
C VAL A 499 -25.78 36.35 23.45
N THR A 500 -26.43 37.50 23.62
CA THR A 500 -25.78 38.80 23.71
C THR A 500 -25.64 39.25 25.16
N PHE A 501 -24.40 39.50 25.58
CA PHE A 501 -24.05 39.97 26.92
C PHE A 501 -23.66 41.44 26.86
N LYS A 502 -24.28 42.27 27.72
CA LYS A 502 -23.90 43.69 27.86
C LYS A 502 -22.67 43.81 28.74
N ILE A 503 -21.75 44.70 28.38
CA ILE A 503 -20.57 45.01 29.20
C ILE A 503 -20.94 46.12 30.19
N LYS A 504 -20.79 45.83 31.48
CA LYS A 504 -21.16 46.72 32.58
C LYS A 504 -20.50 48.09 32.41
N ASP A 505 -21.25 49.15 32.72
CA ASP A 505 -20.83 50.55 32.66
C ASP A 505 -20.40 51.03 31.26
N THR A 506 -20.81 50.33 30.19
CA THR A 506 -20.57 50.73 28.80
C THR A 506 -21.80 50.49 27.92
N ASP A 507 -21.84 51.10 26.73
CA ASP A 507 -22.83 50.79 25.68
C ASP A 507 -22.41 49.61 24.79
N LYS A 508 -21.33 48.90 25.15
CA LYS A 508 -20.80 47.77 24.36
C LYS A 508 -21.44 46.46 24.78
N ASP A 509 -21.48 45.52 23.85
CA ASP A 509 -21.88 44.15 24.08
C ASP A 509 -20.98 43.20 23.30
N PHE A 510 -21.09 41.90 23.61
CA PHE A 510 -20.51 40.82 22.83
C PHE A 510 -21.52 39.69 22.73
N THR A 511 -21.42 38.91 21.67
CA THR A 511 -22.28 37.74 21.46
C THR A 511 -21.45 36.49 21.69
N VAL A 512 -22.04 35.48 22.32
CA VAL A 512 -21.47 34.14 22.47
C VAL A 512 -22.35 33.13 21.73
N PHE A 513 -21.76 32.03 21.27
CA PHE A 513 -22.51 30.87 20.79
C PHE A 513 -22.44 29.75 21.83
N THR A 514 -23.57 29.10 22.11
CA THR A 514 -23.63 27.93 22.99
C THR A 514 -24.61 26.88 22.47
N THR A 515 -24.24 25.60 22.55
CA THR A 515 -25.14 24.46 22.32
C THR A 515 -25.95 24.09 23.56
N ARG A 516 -25.62 24.70 24.70
CA ARG A 516 -26.30 24.54 26.00
C ARG A 516 -26.88 25.87 26.48
N PRO A 517 -27.79 26.51 25.72
CA PRO A 517 -28.42 27.73 26.20
C PRO A 517 -29.24 27.47 27.48
N ASP A 518 -29.72 26.24 27.68
CA ASP A 518 -30.43 25.79 28.87
C ASP A 518 -29.66 26.02 30.17
N THR A 519 -28.32 26.04 30.12
CA THR A 519 -27.48 26.24 31.31
C THR A 519 -27.04 27.69 31.56
N LEU A 520 -27.61 28.67 30.83
CA LEU A 520 -27.26 30.11 30.94
C LEU A 520 -27.31 30.68 32.37
N PHE A 521 -28.21 30.17 33.22
CA PHE A 521 -28.30 30.60 34.63
C PHE A 521 -27.05 30.26 35.45
N GLY A 522 -26.30 29.24 35.03
CA GLY A 522 -25.07 28.77 35.66
C GLY A 522 -23.82 29.45 35.09
N ALA A 523 -23.95 30.38 34.15
CA ALA A 523 -22.80 31.10 33.60
C ALA A 523 -22.23 32.06 34.65
N THR A 524 -20.98 31.83 35.07
CA THR A 524 -20.32 32.59 36.16
C THR A 524 -19.18 33.48 35.70
N TYR A 525 -18.66 33.30 34.49
CA TYR A 525 -17.71 34.20 33.84
C TYR A 525 -17.85 34.12 32.32
N ALA A 526 -17.25 35.07 31.62
CA ALA A 526 -17.15 35.06 30.16
C ALA A 526 -15.67 35.10 29.76
N VAL A 527 -15.37 34.52 28.59
CA VAL A 527 -14.00 34.49 28.07
C VAL A 527 -13.99 34.98 26.63
N LEU A 528 -13.14 35.97 26.36
CA LEU A 528 -12.86 36.47 25.02
C LEU A 528 -11.54 35.90 24.52
N ALA A 529 -11.42 35.71 23.20
CA ALA A 529 -10.13 35.48 22.58
C ALA A 529 -9.19 36.66 22.86
N PRO A 530 -7.88 36.45 23.09
CA PRO A 530 -6.91 37.52 23.28
C PRO A 530 -6.90 38.53 22.12
N GLU A 531 -7.23 38.08 20.91
CA GLU A 531 -7.31 38.90 19.69
C GLU A 531 -8.64 39.64 19.52
N HIS A 532 -9.63 39.45 20.39
CA HIS A 532 -10.96 40.03 20.22
C HIS A 532 -10.92 41.56 20.32
N ASP A 533 -11.55 42.25 19.36
CA ASP A 533 -11.56 43.72 19.22
C ASP A 533 -11.97 44.50 20.47
N LEU A 534 -12.73 43.87 21.38
CA LEU A 534 -13.20 44.51 22.60
C LEU A 534 -12.14 44.56 23.69
N VAL A 535 -11.18 43.63 23.69
CA VAL A 535 -10.22 43.40 24.80
C VAL A 535 -9.51 44.69 25.20
N ASP A 536 -8.89 45.38 24.24
CA ASP A 536 -8.13 46.61 24.51
C ASP A 536 -9.02 47.73 25.05
N SER A 537 -10.30 47.70 24.68
CA SER A 537 -11.25 48.76 24.96
C SER A 537 -12.03 48.58 26.27
N ILE A 538 -11.95 47.39 26.88
CA ILE A 538 -12.61 47.05 28.15
C ILE A 538 -11.60 46.77 29.26
N THR A 539 -10.32 46.59 28.92
CA THR A 539 -9.27 46.33 29.89
C THR A 539 -9.10 47.51 30.84
N SER A 540 -9.14 47.24 32.14
CA SER A 540 -8.94 48.26 33.17
C SER A 540 -7.48 48.71 33.23
N ALA A 541 -7.23 49.93 33.73
CA ALA A 541 -5.87 50.46 33.84
C ALA A 541 -4.94 49.58 34.70
N GLU A 542 -5.50 48.89 35.70
CA GLU A 542 -4.75 47.98 36.58
C GLU A 542 -4.35 46.68 35.88
N GLN A 543 -5.14 46.22 34.90
CA GLN A 543 -4.91 44.96 34.18
C GLN A 543 -4.16 45.15 32.86
N ALA A 544 -3.93 46.39 32.42
CA ALA A 544 -3.35 46.71 31.11
C ALA A 544 -2.02 45.99 30.82
N GLU A 545 -1.10 45.96 31.79
CA GLU A 545 0.22 45.30 31.61
C GLU A 545 0.08 43.77 31.52
N ALA A 546 -0.72 43.17 32.40
CA ALA A 546 -0.95 41.73 32.43
C ALA A 546 -1.67 41.23 31.16
N VAL A 547 -2.69 41.96 30.70
CA VAL A 547 -3.41 41.67 29.46
C VAL A 547 -2.50 41.82 28.25
N ALA A 548 -1.69 42.89 28.16
CA ALA A 548 -0.78 43.10 27.04
C ALA A 548 0.27 41.98 26.95
N GLU A 549 0.86 41.58 28.08
CA GLU A 549 1.81 40.46 28.10
C GLU A 549 1.14 39.14 27.74
N TYR A 550 -0.07 38.87 28.23
CA TYR A 550 -0.78 37.64 27.88
C TYR A 550 -1.17 37.58 26.40
N LYS A 551 -1.65 38.68 25.80
CA LYS A 551 -1.89 38.78 24.35
C LYS A 551 -0.61 38.48 23.55
N ARG A 552 0.53 39.01 24.00
CA ARG A 552 1.82 38.73 23.36
C ARG A 552 2.16 37.24 23.44
N GLN A 553 2.02 36.61 24.60
CA GLN A 553 2.28 35.17 24.76
C GLN A 553 1.34 34.30 23.93
N ALA A 554 0.04 34.62 23.90
CA ALA A 554 -0.95 33.91 23.10
C ALA A 554 -0.66 34.03 21.59
N SER A 555 -0.19 35.19 21.12
CA SER A 555 0.17 35.42 19.71
C SER A 555 1.36 34.58 19.22
N LEU A 556 2.18 34.07 20.14
CA LEU A 556 3.32 33.19 19.83
C LEU A 556 2.90 31.72 19.69
N LYS A 557 1.64 31.38 20.01
CA LYS A 557 1.11 30.02 19.90
C LYS A 557 0.24 29.88 18.64
N SER A 558 0.30 28.72 18.00
CA SER A 558 -0.63 28.37 16.92
C SER A 558 -2.04 28.09 17.46
N ASP A 559 -3.09 28.23 16.63
CA ASP A 559 -4.46 27.83 17.00
C ASP A 559 -4.48 26.38 17.53
N LEU A 560 -3.69 25.47 16.93
CA LEU A 560 -3.58 24.07 17.35
C LEU A 560 -2.95 23.92 18.74
N ALA A 561 -1.85 24.64 19.02
CA ALA A 561 -1.19 24.65 20.33
C ALA A 561 -2.07 25.26 21.44
N ARG A 562 -3.14 25.97 21.05
CA ARG A 562 -4.14 26.58 21.94
C ARG A 562 -5.38 25.69 22.16
N THR A 563 -5.51 24.57 21.44
CA THR A 563 -6.62 23.62 21.63
C THR A 563 -6.50 22.83 22.93
N ASP A 564 -7.44 21.92 23.19
CA ASP A 564 -7.51 21.08 24.40
C ASP A 564 -6.27 20.20 24.65
N LEU A 565 -5.31 20.16 23.73
CA LEU A 565 -3.96 19.58 23.93
C LEU A 565 -3.10 20.37 24.94
N ALA A 566 -3.46 21.61 25.25
CA ALA A 566 -2.81 22.40 26.29
C ALA A 566 -3.19 21.86 27.69
N LYS A 567 -2.20 21.28 28.38
CA LYS A 567 -2.37 20.69 29.73
C LYS A 567 -2.68 21.72 30.82
N ASP A 568 -2.17 22.94 30.68
CA ASP A 568 -2.36 24.01 31.65
C ASP A 568 -3.36 25.03 31.10
N LYS A 569 -4.47 25.26 31.81
CA LYS A 569 -5.38 26.36 31.46
C LYS A 569 -4.70 27.68 31.83
N THR A 570 -4.74 28.67 30.96
CA THR A 570 -4.14 29.98 31.23
C THR A 570 -5.15 31.07 30.90
N GLY A 571 -5.05 32.21 31.57
CA GLY A 571 -5.93 33.34 31.30
C GLY A 571 -5.64 34.53 32.21
N VAL A 572 -6.15 35.70 31.81
CA VAL A 572 -6.02 36.95 32.57
C VAL A 572 -7.38 37.64 32.65
N TRP A 573 -7.74 38.11 33.84
CA TRP A 573 -8.95 38.89 34.04
C TRP A 573 -8.76 40.30 33.45
N THR A 574 -9.71 40.76 32.65
CA THR A 574 -9.61 42.07 31.97
C THR A 574 -9.85 43.25 32.92
N GLY A 575 -10.43 43.01 34.10
CA GLY A 575 -10.94 44.08 34.98
C GLY A 575 -12.38 44.49 34.67
N ALA A 576 -12.97 43.99 33.58
CA ALA A 576 -14.35 44.25 33.19
C ALA A 576 -15.31 43.14 33.62
N TYR A 577 -16.60 43.48 33.62
CA TYR A 577 -17.71 42.58 33.90
C TYR A 577 -18.75 42.63 32.80
N ALA A 578 -19.38 41.50 32.52
CA ALA A 578 -20.56 41.38 31.68
C ALA A 578 -21.81 41.19 32.56
N ILE A 579 -22.98 41.52 32.02
CA ILE A 579 -24.28 41.25 32.64
C ILE A 579 -24.88 40.02 31.99
N ASN A 580 -25.13 38.98 32.78
CA ASN A 580 -25.82 37.78 32.31
C ASN A 580 -27.28 38.14 31.99
N PRO A 581 -27.74 37.95 30.73
CA PRO A 581 -29.03 38.46 30.29
C PRO A 581 -30.23 37.78 30.96
N VAL A 582 -30.08 36.54 31.46
CA VAL A 582 -31.21 35.78 32.01
C VAL A 582 -31.48 36.06 33.49
N ASN A 583 -30.46 36.50 34.25
CA ASN A 583 -30.58 36.69 35.70
C ASN A 583 -30.02 38.03 36.21
N GLY A 584 -29.44 38.85 35.32
CA GLY A 584 -28.89 40.18 35.64
C GLY A 584 -27.63 40.17 36.49
N LYS A 585 -27.02 39.00 36.76
CA LYS A 585 -25.79 38.91 37.56
C LYS A 585 -24.58 39.43 36.80
N GLU A 586 -23.67 40.05 37.53
CA GLU A 586 -22.37 40.46 37.01
C GLU A 586 -21.43 39.26 36.96
N ILE A 587 -20.76 39.06 35.83
CA ILE A 587 -19.80 37.99 35.63
C ILE A 587 -18.47 38.57 35.09
N PRO A 588 -17.30 38.21 35.63
CA PRO A 588 -16.03 38.75 35.17
C PRO A 588 -15.71 38.32 33.74
N ILE A 589 -15.09 39.22 32.96
CA ILE A 589 -14.63 38.95 31.59
C ILE A 589 -13.13 38.63 31.63
N TRP A 590 -12.77 37.44 31.19
CA TRP A 590 -11.39 36.96 31.06
C TRP A 590 -10.95 36.92 29.61
N ILE A 591 -9.64 36.88 29.39
CA ILE A 591 -9.07 36.43 28.12
C ILE A 591 -8.32 35.11 28.35
N ALA A 592 -8.47 34.17 27.43
CA ALA A 592 -7.77 32.89 27.48
C ALA A 592 -7.47 32.39 26.07
N ASP A 593 -6.31 31.78 25.89
CA ASP A 593 -5.82 31.35 24.58
C ASP A 593 -6.64 30.19 23.99
N TYR A 594 -7.31 29.37 24.80
CA TYR A 594 -8.22 28.32 24.29
C TYR A 594 -9.48 28.85 23.59
N VAL A 595 -9.82 30.13 23.74
CA VAL A 595 -10.86 30.79 22.94
C VAL A 595 -10.20 31.40 21.72
N LEU A 596 -10.66 30.99 20.54
CA LEU A 596 -10.09 31.40 19.25
C LEU A 596 -10.98 32.47 18.61
N ALA A 597 -10.42 33.62 18.23
CA ALA A 597 -11.15 34.65 17.50
C ALA A 597 -11.69 34.16 16.14
N SER A 598 -11.04 33.13 15.58
CA SER A 598 -11.40 32.46 14.34
C SER A 598 -12.52 31.42 14.47
N TYR A 599 -13.06 31.19 15.68
CA TYR A 599 -14.10 30.21 15.96
C TYR A 599 -15.31 30.80 16.70
N GLY A 600 -16.51 30.47 16.24
CA GLY A 600 -17.75 31.02 16.79
C GLY A 600 -17.77 32.55 16.65
N THR A 601 -17.94 33.24 17.78
CA THR A 601 -17.91 34.71 17.85
C THR A 601 -16.60 35.24 18.43
N GLY A 602 -15.61 34.38 18.72
CA GLY A 602 -14.42 34.75 19.48
C GLY A 602 -14.68 34.99 20.97
N ALA A 603 -15.88 34.66 21.45
CA ALA A 603 -16.30 34.83 22.84
C ALA A 603 -17.16 33.63 23.29
N ILE A 604 -17.01 33.21 24.54
CA ILE A 604 -17.84 32.18 25.15
C ILE A 604 -18.39 32.64 26.51
N MET A 605 -19.55 32.11 26.87
CA MET A 605 -19.97 32.04 28.27
C MET A 605 -19.36 30.79 28.88
N ALA A 606 -19.00 30.83 30.15
CA ALA A 606 -18.49 29.65 30.84
C ALA A 606 -19.47 29.19 31.92
N VAL A 607 -19.78 27.89 31.91
CA VAL A 607 -20.69 27.23 32.86
C VAL A 607 -19.94 26.10 33.58
N PRO A 608 -19.13 26.42 34.60
CA PRO A 608 -18.21 25.46 35.22
C PRO A 608 -18.86 24.21 35.80
N ALA A 609 -20.12 24.29 36.21
CA ALA A 609 -20.81 23.14 36.74
C ALA A 609 -21.09 22.05 35.69
N HIS A 610 -21.07 22.38 34.40
CA HIS A 610 -21.59 21.52 33.32
C HIS A 610 -20.70 21.45 32.07
N ASP A 611 -19.49 22.01 32.13
CA ASP A 611 -18.45 21.92 31.09
C ASP A 611 -17.09 21.69 31.76
N GLU A 612 -16.34 20.70 31.27
CA GLU A 612 -15.07 20.27 31.87
C GLU A 612 -13.97 21.32 31.75
N ARG A 613 -13.86 21.97 30.60
CA ARG A 613 -12.86 23.01 30.38
C ARG A 613 -13.15 24.24 31.24
N ASP A 614 -14.44 24.60 31.35
CA ASP A 614 -14.86 25.69 32.22
C ASP A 614 -14.64 25.36 33.70
N TRP A 615 -14.88 24.11 34.10
CA TRP A 615 -14.63 23.63 35.46
C TRP A 615 -13.17 23.72 35.85
N GLU A 616 -12.26 23.24 35.00
CA GLU A 616 -10.82 23.28 35.24
C GLU A 616 -10.32 24.73 35.36
N PHE A 617 -10.77 25.61 34.47
CA PHE A 617 -10.44 27.03 34.52
C PHE A 617 -10.99 27.68 35.80
N ALA A 618 -12.25 27.41 36.16
CA ALA A 618 -12.84 27.95 37.39
C ALA A 618 -12.10 27.48 38.65
N LYS A 619 -11.73 26.20 38.74
CA LYS A 619 -10.94 25.67 39.86
C LYS A 619 -9.56 26.30 39.94
N GLN A 620 -8.91 26.52 38.80
CA GLN A 620 -7.58 27.13 38.76
C GLN A 620 -7.58 28.61 39.21
N PHE A 621 -8.60 29.37 38.81
CA PHE A 621 -8.68 30.80 39.09
C PHE A 621 -9.61 31.17 40.26
N GLY A 622 -10.20 30.16 40.93
CA GLY A 622 -11.08 30.36 42.08
C GLY A 622 -12.40 31.07 41.72
N LEU A 623 -12.98 30.73 40.57
CA LEU A 623 -14.24 31.30 40.09
C LEU A 623 -15.44 30.48 40.59
N ASP A 624 -16.60 31.12 40.66
CA ASP A 624 -17.82 30.50 41.16
C ASP A 624 -18.27 29.31 40.27
N ILE A 625 -18.73 28.25 40.91
CA ILE A 625 -19.28 27.05 40.27
C ILE A 625 -20.73 26.89 40.75
N ILE A 626 -21.71 27.12 39.89
CA ILE A 626 -23.13 27.10 40.25
C ILE A 626 -23.83 25.97 39.48
N PRO A 627 -24.31 24.91 40.17
CA PRO A 627 -25.06 23.84 39.53
C PRO A 627 -26.44 24.32 39.11
N VAL A 628 -26.78 24.10 37.84
CA VAL A 628 -28.11 24.36 37.26
C VAL A 628 -28.80 23.10 36.73
N LEU A 629 -28.17 21.94 36.85
CA LEU A 629 -28.75 20.62 36.61
C LEU A 629 -28.66 19.81 37.90
N GLU A 630 -29.73 19.08 38.20
CA GLU A 630 -29.76 18.12 39.29
C GLU A 630 -28.93 16.88 38.91
N GLY A 631 -27.85 16.63 39.67
CA GLY A 631 -26.99 15.47 39.49
C GLY A 631 -25.52 15.79 39.77
N GLY A 632 -24.75 14.75 40.10
CA GLY A 632 -23.30 14.85 40.32
C GLY A 632 -22.88 15.63 41.58
N ASN A 633 -21.57 15.78 41.75
CA ASN A 633 -20.95 16.66 42.73
C ASN A 633 -19.99 17.62 42.01
N VAL A 634 -20.47 18.83 41.72
CA VAL A 634 -19.73 19.86 40.96
C VAL A 634 -18.45 20.32 41.65
N GLU A 635 -18.26 20.03 42.93
CA GLU A 635 -17.00 20.29 43.62
C GLU A 635 -15.89 19.29 43.25
N GLU A 636 -16.26 18.08 42.85
CA GLU A 636 -15.33 17.01 42.47
C GLU A 636 -15.12 16.92 40.95
N ALA A 637 -16.18 17.10 40.17
CA ALA A 637 -16.15 17.06 38.70
C ALA A 637 -17.39 17.78 38.11
N PRO A 638 -17.30 18.33 36.89
CA PRO A 638 -18.48 18.87 36.19
C PRO A 638 -19.54 17.77 35.97
N TYR A 639 -20.81 18.15 35.99
CA TYR A 639 -21.93 17.26 35.62
C TYR A 639 -22.38 17.56 34.19
N THR A 640 -21.88 16.80 33.23
CA THR A 640 -22.13 16.98 31.78
C THR A 640 -23.32 16.18 31.24
N GLU A 641 -23.84 15.26 32.05
CA GLU A 641 -25.00 14.42 31.72
C GLU A 641 -26.33 15.20 31.80
N ASP A 642 -27.40 14.54 31.38
CA ASP A 642 -28.73 15.13 31.40
C ASP A 642 -29.38 14.99 32.79
N GLY A 643 -29.92 16.10 33.30
CA GLY A 643 -30.63 16.18 34.58
C GLY A 643 -31.77 17.18 34.54
N ALA A 644 -32.64 17.17 35.56
CA ALA A 644 -33.69 18.18 35.71
C ALA A 644 -33.04 19.53 36.03
N HIS A 645 -33.53 20.61 35.42
CA HIS A 645 -32.99 21.94 35.70
C HIS A 645 -33.33 22.39 37.12
N ILE A 646 -32.37 23.03 37.78
CA ILE A 646 -32.48 23.64 39.11
C ILE A 646 -31.81 25.01 39.08
N ASN A 647 -32.11 25.87 40.06
CA ASN A 647 -31.50 27.20 40.18
C ASN A 647 -31.64 28.06 38.89
N SER A 648 -32.65 27.79 38.07
CA SER A 648 -32.82 28.31 36.70
C SER A 648 -34.22 28.90 36.46
N ASP A 649 -34.91 29.28 37.53
CA ASP A 649 -36.18 30.01 37.52
C ASP A 649 -37.22 29.36 36.60
N PHE A 650 -37.53 29.98 35.45
CA PHE A 650 -38.53 29.46 34.52
C PHE A 650 -38.15 28.14 33.84
N LEU A 651 -36.92 27.66 33.98
CA LEU A 651 -36.49 26.35 33.51
C LEU A 651 -36.59 25.24 34.56
N ASP A 652 -36.78 25.57 35.84
CA ASP A 652 -36.74 24.58 36.92
C ASP A 652 -37.69 23.39 36.68
N GLY A 653 -37.18 22.18 36.85
CA GLY A 653 -37.90 20.91 36.65
C GLY A 653 -38.01 20.43 35.21
N LEU A 654 -37.58 21.22 34.21
CA LEU A 654 -37.59 20.81 32.81
C LEU A 654 -36.41 19.89 32.47
N ASN A 655 -36.62 19.00 31.50
CA ASN A 655 -35.54 18.25 30.87
C ASN A 655 -34.77 19.12 29.85
N LYS A 656 -33.66 18.60 29.33
CA LYS A 656 -32.76 19.32 28.43
C LYS A 656 -33.42 19.83 27.14
N GLU A 657 -34.16 18.98 26.42
CA GLU A 657 -34.79 19.40 25.16
C GLU A 657 -35.84 20.49 25.39
N GLU A 658 -36.69 20.32 26.42
CA GLU A 658 -37.71 21.31 26.78
C GLU A 658 -37.07 22.63 27.25
N ALA A 659 -35.99 22.55 28.04
CA ALA A 659 -35.30 23.71 28.57
C ALA A 659 -34.55 24.49 27.47
N ILE A 660 -33.89 23.81 26.54
CA ILE A 660 -33.25 24.45 25.37
C ILE A 660 -34.30 25.20 24.55
N ALA A 661 -35.40 24.52 24.18
CA ALA A 661 -36.46 25.14 23.38
C ALA A 661 -37.08 26.37 24.08
N LYS A 662 -37.34 26.25 25.40
CA LYS A 662 -37.91 27.35 26.19
C LYS A 662 -36.94 28.52 26.36
N MET A 663 -35.66 28.24 26.58
CA MET A 663 -34.64 29.28 26.70
C MET A 663 -34.43 30.01 25.37
N VAL A 664 -34.36 29.29 24.25
CA VAL A 664 -34.23 29.91 22.92
C VAL A 664 -35.41 30.86 22.65
N ALA A 665 -36.64 30.41 22.89
CA ALA A 665 -37.81 31.26 22.75
C ALA A 665 -37.75 32.51 23.66
N TRP A 666 -37.31 32.34 24.91
CA TRP A 666 -37.15 33.45 25.85
C TRP A 666 -36.09 34.46 25.38
N LEU A 667 -34.96 33.99 24.86
CA LEU A 667 -33.88 34.84 24.34
C LEU A 667 -34.36 35.70 23.16
N GLU A 668 -35.16 35.12 22.26
CA GLU A 668 -35.75 35.81 21.10
C GLU A 668 -36.80 36.84 21.52
N GLU A 669 -37.72 36.46 22.42
CA GLU A 669 -38.75 37.36 22.94
C GLU A 669 -38.17 38.60 23.64
N ASN A 670 -37.02 38.43 24.32
CA ASN A 670 -36.34 39.52 25.03
C ASN A 670 -35.30 40.26 24.16
N GLY A 671 -35.09 39.85 22.90
CA GLY A 671 -34.16 40.49 21.98
C GLY A 671 -32.69 40.42 22.42
N VAL A 672 -32.33 39.39 23.20
CA VAL A 672 -30.99 39.17 23.77
C VAL A 672 -30.33 37.89 23.25
N GLY A 673 -30.94 37.23 22.28
CA GLY A 673 -30.39 36.08 21.58
C GLY A 673 -31.33 35.53 20.53
N GLN A 674 -30.88 34.53 19.80
CA GLN A 674 -31.68 33.81 18.80
C GLN A 674 -31.13 32.42 18.54
N GLU A 675 -31.96 31.51 18.03
CA GLU A 675 -31.49 30.22 17.55
C GLU A 675 -30.41 30.41 16.47
N LYS A 676 -29.36 29.60 16.56
CA LYS A 676 -28.26 29.63 15.59
C LYS A 676 -27.78 28.24 15.29
N ILE A 677 -27.67 27.94 14.00
CA ILE A 677 -26.86 26.84 13.51
C ILE A 677 -25.45 27.36 13.29
N SER A 678 -24.49 26.66 13.88
CA SER A 678 -23.05 26.90 13.74
C SER A 678 -22.38 25.68 13.14
N TYR A 679 -21.26 25.90 12.46
CA TYR A 679 -20.45 24.83 11.88
C TYR A 679 -19.01 25.00 12.37
N ARG A 680 -18.33 23.87 12.55
CA ARG A 680 -16.88 23.85 12.78
C ARG A 680 -16.09 24.15 11.51
N LEU A 681 -16.66 23.81 10.35
CA LEU A 681 -16.08 24.14 9.05
C LEU A 681 -15.80 25.64 8.94
N ARG A 682 -14.59 25.97 8.48
CA ARG A 682 -14.20 27.35 8.15
C ARG A 682 -14.22 27.54 6.64
N ASP A 683 -14.31 28.79 6.23
CA ASP A 683 -14.08 29.14 4.83
C ASP A 683 -12.65 28.78 4.44
N TRP A 684 -12.47 28.35 3.19
CA TRP A 684 -11.24 27.73 2.73
C TRP A 684 -10.22 28.80 2.34
N LEU A 685 -9.11 28.88 3.08
CA LEU A 685 -7.95 29.71 2.73
C LEU A 685 -7.30 29.20 1.44
N PHE A 686 -7.54 29.93 0.36
CA PHE A 686 -7.30 29.47 -1.00
C PHE A 686 -5.95 29.95 -1.54
N SER A 687 -5.58 31.21 -1.36
CA SER A 687 -4.34 31.77 -1.93
C SER A 687 -3.06 31.13 -1.40
N ARG A 688 -2.02 31.11 -2.25
CA ARG A 688 -0.63 30.74 -1.91
C ARG A 688 0.33 31.81 -2.43
N GLN A 689 1.31 32.18 -1.61
CA GLN A 689 2.36 33.14 -1.97
C GLN A 689 3.51 32.41 -2.67
N ARG A 690 3.20 31.77 -3.80
CA ARG A 690 4.13 30.89 -4.54
C ARG A 690 4.13 31.22 -6.02
N TYR A 691 5.22 30.88 -6.68
CA TYR A 691 5.33 30.94 -8.14
C TYR A 691 4.65 29.73 -8.78
N TRP A 692 4.94 28.50 -8.32
CA TRP A 692 4.49 27.27 -8.98
C TRP A 692 3.06 26.85 -8.59
N GLY A 693 2.08 27.61 -9.06
CA GLY A 693 0.65 27.35 -8.93
C GLY A 693 -0.17 28.05 -10.02
N GLU A 694 -1.48 27.80 -10.07
CA GLU A 694 -2.34 28.41 -11.08
C GLU A 694 -2.54 29.92 -10.76
N PRO A 695 -2.28 30.86 -11.70
CA PRO A 695 -2.51 32.27 -11.43
C PRO A 695 -3.99 32.56 -11.13
N ILE A 696 -4.26 33.33 -10.06
CA ILE A 696 -5.61 33.81 -9.76
C ILE A 696 -5.99 34.88 -10.81
N PRO A 697 -7.09 34.71 -11.56
CA PRO A 697 -7.41 35.58 -12.71
C PRO A 697 -8.15 36.85 -12.26
N ILE A 698 -7.58 37.61 -11.32
CA ILE A 698 -8.12 38.88 -10.82
C ILE A 698 -7.14 40.02 -11.09
N ILE A 699 -7.66 41.20 -11.42
CA ILE A 699 -6.92 42.45 -11.55
C ILE A 699 -7.47 43.44 -10.52
N HIS A 700 -6.57 44.06 -9.75
CA HIS A 700 -6.88 45.17 -8.85
C HIS A 700 -6.54 46.49 -9.54
N TRP A 701 -7.53 47.39 -9.67
CA TRP A 701 -7.39 48.66 -10.38
C TRP A 701 -7.07 49.81 -9.41
N GLU A 702 -6.35 50.84 -9.90
CA GLU A 702 -6.03 52.04 -9.13
C GLU A 702 -7.28 52.85 -8.72
N ASP A 703 -8.42 52.64 -9.37
CA ASP A 703 -9.72 53.25 -9.01
C ASP A 703 -10.40 52.57 -7.81
N GLY A 704 -9.77 51.55 -7.22
CA GLY A 704 -10.25 50.80 -6.06
C GLY A 704 -11.18 49.64 -6.40
N THR A 705 -11.50 49.42 -7.67
CA THR A 705 -12.28 48.26 -8.12
C THR A 705 -11.39 47.05 -8.38
N SER A 706 -11.99 45.86 -8.42
CA SER A 706 -11.32 44.63 -8.88
C SER A 706 -12.20 43.95 -9.91
N THR A 707 -11.59 43.32 -10.91
CA THR A 707 -12.31 42.59 -11.96
C THR A 707 -11.63 41.25 -12.24
N ALA A 708 -12.44 40.24 -12.58
CA ALA A 708 -11.91 39.04 -13.18
C ALA A 708 -11.32 39.31 -14.57
N VAL A 709 -10.29 38.55 -14.95
CA VAL A 709 -9.79 38.52 -16.33
C VAL A 709 -10.92 38.02 -17.24
N PRO A 710 -11.21 38.69 -18.37
CA PRO A 710 -12.25 38.27 -19.30
C PRO A 710 -12.07 36.82 -19.76
N GLU A 711 -13.17 36.09 -19.93
CA GLU A 711 -13.14 34.66 -20.30
C GLU A 711 -12.41 34.39 -21.63
N ASN A 712 -12.50 35.30 -22.59
CA ASN A 712 -11.80 35.23 -23.88
C ASN A 712 -10.29 35.55 -23.80
N GLU A 713 -9.83 36.02 -22.64
CA GLU A 713 -8.41 36.26 -22.35
C GLU A 713 -7.81 35.15 -21.45
N LEU A 714 -8.62 34.20 -21.00
CA LEU A 714 -8.14 33.01 -20.29
C LEU A 714 -7.49 32.00 -21.27
N PRO A 715 -6.44 31.27 -20.84
CA PRO A 715 -5.85 31.29 -19.51
C PRO A 715 -4.96 32.50 -19.25
N LEU A 716 -4.99 33.02 -18.02
CA LEU A 716 -3.89 33.86 -17.52
C LEU A 716 -2.68 32.95 -17.28
N VAL A 717 -1.77 32.93 -18.25
CA VAL A 717 -0.62 32.02 -18.26
C VAL A 717 0.41 32.41 -17.20
N LEU A 718 0.91 31.41 -16.47
CA LEU A 718 2.02 31.58 -15.52
C LEU A 718 3.29 32.00 -16.30
N PRO A 719 3.90 33.17 -15.99
CA PRO A 719 5.02 33.69 -16.77
C PRO A 719 6.30 32.90 -16.47
N LYS A 720 7.03 32.48 -17.52
CA LYS A 720 8.33 31.82 -17.35
C LYS A 720 9.36 32.81 -16.80
N THR A 721 10.05 32.44 -15.71
CA THR A 721 11.12 33.26 -15.10
C THR A 721 12.20 32.39 -14.46
N SER A 722 13.42 32.93 -14.36
CA SER A 722 14.51 32.37 -13.54
C SER A 722 14.55 32.93 -12.12
N ASP A 723 13.77 33.98 -11.83
CA ASP A 723 13.69 34.61 -10.51
C ASP A 723 12.39 34.22 -9.81
N ILE A 724 12.42 33.05 -9.16
CA ILE A 724 11.31 32.49 -8.39
C ILE A 724 11.51 32.68 -6.88
N LYS A 725 12.43 33.56 -6.47
CA LYS A 725 12.73 33.81 -5.06
C LYS A 725 11.60 34.59 -4.39
N PRO A 726 11.39 34.42 -3.08
CA PRO A 726 10.43 35.24 -2.34
C PRO A 726 10.68 36.74 -2.57
N SER A 727 9.60 37.50 -2.78
CA SER A 727 9.64 38.96 -3.02
C SER A 727 10.26 39.76 -1.86
N GLY A 728 10.31 39.18 -0.66
CA GLY A 728 10.69 39.87 0.57
C GLY A 728 9.59 40.78 1.14
N THR A 729 8.50 41.01 0.41
CA THR A 729 7.34 41.82 0.87
C THR A 729 6.24 40.96 1.51
N GLY A 730 6.34 39.63 1.38
CA GLY A 730 5.27 38.70 1.72
C GLY A 730 4.31 38.41 0.57
N GLU A 731 4.48 39.07 -0.59
CA GLU A 731 3.83 38.68 -1.84
C GLU A 731 4.56 37.50 -2.49
N SER A 732 3.89 36.80 -3.42
CA SER A 732 4.54 35.73 -4.17
C SER A 732 5.71 36.24 -5.05
N PRO A 733 6.57 35.35 -5.57
CA PRO A 733 7.59 35.72 -6.54
C PRO A 733 7.07 36.44 -7.79
N LEU A 734 5.77 36.27 -8.14
CA LEU A 734 5.16 36.97 -9.27
C LEU A 734 5.15 38.50 -9.10
N ALA A 735 5.25 39.00 -7.85
CA ALA A 735 5.37 40.43 -7.58
C ALA A 735 6.65 41.06 -8.18
N ASN A 736 7.69 40.26 -8.43
CA ASN A 736 8.94 40.73 -9.03
C ASN A 736 8.85 40.89 -10.56
N LEU A 737 7.78 40.38 -11.19
CA LEU A 737 7.64 40.33 -12.64
C LEU A 737 6.76 41.48 -13.16
N THR A 738 7.27 42.72 -13.07
CA THR A 738 6.50 43.95 -13.35
C THR A 738 5.82 43.96 -14.72
N ASP A 739 6.48 43.43 -15.77
CA ASP A 739 5.93 43.39 -17.14
C ASP A 739 4.70 42.48 -17.26
N TRP A 740 4.62 41.43 -16.44
CA TRP A 740 3.44 40.58 -16.35
C TRP A 740 2.43 41.14 -15.34
N LEU A 741 2.90 41.78 -14.27
CA LEU A 741 2.06 42.24 -13.17
C LEU A 741 1.20 43.46 -13.55
N GLU A 742 1.80 44.44 -14.23
CA GLU A 742 1.16 45.72 -14.54
C GLU A 742 0.33 45.64 -15.83
N VAL A 743 -0.93 46.08 -15.75
CA VAL A 743 -1.86 46.11 -16.88
C VAL A 743 -2.58 47.45 -16.96
N VAL A 744 -3.11 47.80 -18.13
CA VAL A 744 -3.85 49.04 -18.36
C VAL A 744 -5.19 48.71 -19.02
N ARG A 745 -6.29 49.16 -18.40
CA ARG A 745 -7.65 49.04 -18.95
C ARG A 745 -7.82 49.95 -20.17
N GLU A 746 -8.80 49.68 -21.02
CA GLU A 746 -9.08 50.47 -22.23
C GLU A 746 -9.28 51.97 -21.96
N ASP A 747 -9.77 52.35 -20.78
CA ASP A 747 -9.98 53.74 -20.35
C ASP A 747 -8.73 54.40 -19.72
N GLY A 748 -7.60 53.71 -19.71
CA GLY A 748 -6.32 54.21 -19.23
C GLY A 748 -6.05 54.01 -17.73
N VAL A 749 -6.99 53.42 -16.98
CA VAL A 749 -6.77 53.07 -15.57
C VAL A 749 -5.77 51.93 -15.49
N LYS A 750 -4.72 52.12 -14.68
CA LYS A 750 -3.72 51.09 -14.43
C LYS A 750 -4.23 50.11 -13.38
N GLY A 751 -3.78 48.87 -13.49
CA GLY A 751 -4.08 47.80 -12.54
C GLY A 751 -2.91 46.85 -12.37
N ARG A 752 -3.02 46.01 -11.34
CA ARG A 752 -2.07 44.95 -11.02
C ARG A 752 -2.81 43.62 -10.98
N ARG A 753 -2.27 42.61 -11.66
CA ARG A 753 -2.75 41.23 -11.53
C ARG A 753 -2.55 40.74 -10.10
N GLU A 754 -3.42 39.84 -9.65
CA GLU A 754 -3.21 39.13 -8.39
C GLU A 754 -1.91 38.32 -8.46
N THR A 755 -1.08 38.44 -7.43
CA THR A 755 0.23 37.76 -7.36
C THR A 755 0.10 36.40 -6.68
N ASN A 756 -0.90 36.19 -5.82
CA ASN A 756 -1.16 34.89 -5.25
C ASN A 756 -1.58 33.87 -6.31
N THR A 757 -1.10 32.64 -6.15
CA THR A 757 -1.53 31.49 -6.94
C THR A 757 -2.58 30.69 -6.18
N MET A 758 -3.34 29.89 -6.92
CA MET A 758 -4.28 28.92 -6.35
C MET A 758 -3.51 27.77 -5.67
N PRO A 759 -4.11 27.10 -4.68
CA PRO A 759 -3.49 25.95 -4.07
C PRO A 759 -3.60 24.76 -5.03
N GLN A 760 -2.67 23.81 -4.91
CA GLN A 760 -2.68 22.58 -5.71
C GLN A 760 -4.04 21.87 -5.76
N TRP A 761 -4.80 21.92 -4.65
CA TRP A 761 -6.15 21.37 -4.54
C TRP A 761 -7.19 21.97 -5.50
N ALA A 762 -6.93 23.14 -6.10
CA ALA A 762 -7.83 23.76 -7.07
C ALA A 762 -7.95 22.89 -8.33
N GLY A 763 -6.81 22.51 -8.93
CA GLY A 763 -6.78 21.62 -10.08
C GLY A 763 -7.41 20.26 -9.79
N SER A 764 -7.16 19.66 -8.61
CA SER A 764 -7.71 18.36 -8.25
C SER A 764 -9.17 18.36 -7.79
N SER A 765 -9.80 19.52 -7.56
CA SER A 765 -11.22 19.57 -7.15
C SER A 765 -12.21 19.26 -8.29
N TRP A 766 -11.76 19.14 -9.55
CA TRP A 766 -12.64 18.94 -10.70
C TRP A 766 -12.09 18.06 -11.84
N TYR A 767 -10.87 17.54 -11.73
CA TYR A 767 -10.16 16.78 -12.78
C TYR A 767 -10.93 15.59 -13.37
N TYR A 768 -11.74 14.92 -12.54
CA TYR A 768 -12.60 13.80 -12.94
C TYR A 768 -13.65 14.20 -13.99
N LEU A 769 -14.03 15.48 -14.06
CA LEU A 769 -14.86 16.03 -15.12
C LEU A 769 -14.07 16.16 -16.41
N ARG A 770 -12.81 16.65 -16.32
CA ARG A 770 -11.99 16.95 -17.50
C ARG A 770 -11.59 15.70 -18.27
N TYR A 771 -11.41 14.57 -17.59
CA TYR A 771 -11.14 13.29 -18.25
C TYR A 771 -12.22 12.87 -19.26
N ILE A 772 -13.46 13.32 -19.09
CA ILE A 772 -14.58 13.00 -19.98
C ILE A 772 -14.42 13.69 -21.35
N ASP A 773 -13.77 14.85 -21.39
CA ASP A 773 -13.54 15.61 -22.63
C ASP A 773 -12.29 16.52 -22.54
N PRO A 774 -11.08 15.92 -22.49
CA PRO A 774 -9.87 16.64 -22.07
C PRO A 774 -9.31 17.60 -23.13
N HIS A 775 -9.75 17.47 -24.38
CA HIS A 775 -9.26 18.27 -25.52
C HIS A 775 -10.21 19.40 -25.92
N ASN A 776 -11.28 19.64 -25.16
CA ASN A 776 -12.26 20.69 -25.46
C ASN A 776 -11.75 22.07 -25.05
N ASP A 777 -11.50 22.94 -26.01
CA ASP A 777 -10.98 24.29 -25.82
C ASP A 777 -12.08 25.36 -25.70
N GLU A 778 -13.33 24.99 -26.01
CA GLU A 778 -14.51 25.87 -25.99
C GLU A 778 -15.31 25.78 -24.69
N LYS A 779 -15.33 24.63 -24.02
CA LYS A 779 -16.04 24.37 -22.75
C LYS A 779 -15.22 23.52 -21.79
N LEU A 780 -15.60 23.54 -20.50
CA LEU A 780 -15.02 22.69 -19.46
C LEU A 780 -15.05 21.20 -19.84
N ALA A 781 -16.20 20.74 -20.35
CA ALA A 781 -16.42 19.47 -21.04
C ALA A 781 -17.77 19.52 -21.76
N ASP A 782 -17.99 18.67 -22.76
CA ASP A 782 -19.30 18.53 -23.42
C ASP A 782 -20.41 18.06 -22.46
N GLU A 783 -21.56 18.74 -22.48
CA GLU A 783 -22.68 18.50 -21.57
C GLU A 783 -23.33 17.12 -21.74
N GLU A 784 -23.40 16.60 -22.96
CA GLU A 784 -23.98 15.27 -23.22
C GLU A 784 -23.00 14.17 -22.81
N LEU A 785 -21.69 14.40 -22.99
CA LEU A 785 -20.68 13.49 -22.44
C LEU A 785 -20.69 13.48 -20.91
N LEU A 786 -20.84 14.64 -20.25
CA LEU A 786 -20.98 14.72 -18.80
C LEU A 786 -22.20 13.93 -18.31
N LYS A 787 -23.35 14.05 -18.99
CA LYS A 787 -24.57 13.25 -18.70
C LYS A 787 -24.37 11.76 -18.93
N ALA A 788 -23.60 11.38 -19.95
CA ALA A 788 -23.35 9.98 -20.26
C ALA A 788 -22.43 9.30 -19.24
N TRP A 789 -21.45 10.02 -18.68
CA TRP A 789 -20.39 9.43 -17.86
C TRP A 789 -20.54 9.63 -16.36
N LEU A 790 -21.17 10.72 -15.90
CA LEU A 790 -21.31 11.02 -14.48
C LEU A 790 -22.50 10.29 -13.82
N PRO A 791 -22.40 9.98 -12.52
CA PRO A 791 -21.24 10.22 -11.63
C PRO A 791 -20.09 9.22 -11.89
N VAL A 792 -18.92 9.41 -11.27
CA VAL A 792 -17.88 8.38 -11.25
C VAL A 792 -18.44 7.15 -10.53
N ASP A 793 -18.35 5.97 -11.13
CA ASP A 793 -18.97 4.75 -10.57
C ASP A 793 -18.18 4.22 -9.37
N ILE A 794 -16.85 4.25 -9.46
CA ILE A 794 -15.96 3.91 -8.35
C ILE A 794 -14.75 4.83 -8.32
N TYR A 795 -14.47 5.36 -7.13
CA TYR A 795 -13.29 6.14 -6.84
C TYR A 795 -12.45 5.43 -5.79
N ILE A 796 -11.17 5.16 -6.09
CA ILE A 796 -10.24 4.48 -5.18
C ILE A 796 -9.10 5.43 -4.80
N GLY A 797 -8.84 5.57 -3.51
CA GLY A 797 -7.74 6.40 -3.00
C GLY A 797 -7.63 6.38 -1.48
N GLY A 798 -6.49 6.84 -0.96
CA GLY A 798 -6.18 6.74 0.47
C GLY A 798 -7.14 7.54 1.36
N ALA A 799 -7.39 7.02 2.58
CA ALA A 799 -8.28 7.64 3.57
C ALA A 799 -7.78 9.00 4.10
N GLU A 800 -6.49 9.32 3.93
CA GLU A 800 -5.90 10.61 4.28
C GLU A 800 -6.57 11.80 3.56
N HIS A 801 -7.25 11.55 2.44
CA HIS A 801 -7.92 12.56 1.64
C HIS A 801 -9.40 12.80 2.04
N ALA A 802 -9.88 12.17 3.12
CA ALA A 802 -11.26 12.23 3.60
C ALA A 802 -11.82 13.64 3.77
N VAL A 803 -11.09 14.54 4.43
CA VAL A 803 -11.57 15.89 4.83
C VAL A 803 -10.96 17.04 4.02
N LEU A 804 -9.97 16.72 3.17
CA LEU A 804 -9.31 17.67 2.26
C LEU A 804 -9.92 17.55 0.86
N HIS A 805 -9.21 16.87 -0.04
CA HIS A 805 -9.59 16.66 -1.44
C HIS A 805 -11.04 16.23 -1.62
N LEU A 806 -11.50 15.18 -0.91
CA LEU A 806 -12.87 14.69 -1.08
C LEU A 806 -13.92 15.73 -0.68
N LEU A 807 -13.65 16.58 0.31
CA LEU A 807 -14.55 17.67 0.70
C LEU A 807 -14.54 18.80 -0.34
N TYR A 808 -13.35 19.19 -0.84
CA TYR A 808 -13.20 20.25 -1.85
C TYR A 808 -13.80 19.85 -3.20
N ALA A 809 -13.58 18.62 -3.64
CA ALA A 809 -14.16 18.09 -4.87
C ALA A 809 -15.69 18.10 -4.82
N ARG A 810 -16.29 17.72 -3.68
CA ARG A 810 -17.74 17.79 -3.47
C ARG A 810 -18.25 19.23 -3.48
N PHE A 811 -17.55 20.17 -2.85
CA PHE A 811 -17.91 21.58 -2.87
C PHE A 811 -17.91 22.16 -4.28
N TRP A 812 -16.83 21.98 -5.04
CA TRP A 812 -16.74 22.46 -6.43
C TRP A 812 -17.77 21.77 -7.33
N HIS A 813 -18.01 20.47 -7.15
CA HIS A 813 -19.04 19.74 -7.90
C HIS A 813 -20.43 20.33 -7.65
N LYS A 814 -20.79 20.60 -6.39
CA LYS A 814 -22.08 21.18 -6.03
C LYS A 814 -22.24 22.58 -6.58
N PHE A 815 -21.19 23.39 -6.54
CA PHE A 815 -21.19 24.69 -7.18
C PHE A 815 -21.44 24.59 -8.68
N LEU A 816 -20.76 23.67 -9.38
CA LEU A 816 -20.97 23.42 -10.81
C LEU A 816 -22.36 22.85 -11.11
N TYR A 817 -22.92 22.05 -10.21
CA TYR A 817 -24.29 21.55 -10.30
C TYR A 817 -25.31 22.70 -10.21
N ASP A 818 -25.10 23.65 -9.30
CA ASP A 818 -25.95 24.84 -9.16
C ASP A 818 -25.90 25.76 -10.39
N LEU A 819 -24.77 25.76 -11.12
CA LEU A 819 -24.62 26.44 -12.41
C LEU A 819 -25.22 25.64 -13.59
N GLY A 820 -25.64 24.39 -13.38
CA GLY A 820 -26.13 23.50 -14.43
C GLY A 820 -25.04 22.93 -15.34
N VAL A 821 -23.76 23.02 -14.95
CA VAL A 821 -22.62 22.51 -15.73
C VAL A 821 -22.53 20.98 -15.63
N VAL A 822 -22.77 20.43 -14.44
CA VAL A 822 -22.77 18.98 -14.20
C VAL A 822 -24.20 18.49 -13.88
N PRO A 823 -24.56 17.25 -14.27
CA PRO A 823 -25.93 16.74 -14.12
C PRO A 823 -26.22 16.07 -12.76
N THR A 824 -25.19 15.84 -11.94
CA THR A 824 -25.26 15.09 -10.68
C THR A 824 -24.90 15.96 -9.48
N LYS A 825 -25.43 15.64 -8.29
CA LYS A 825 -25.15 16.41 -7.06
C LYS A 825 -23.82 16.05 -6.39
N GLU A 826 -23.32 14.84 -6.66
CA GLU A 826 -22.11 14.28 -6.05
C GLU A 826 -21.21 13.70 -7.15
N PRO A 827 -19.87 13.85 -7.03
CA PRO A 827 -18.95 13.44 -8.06
C PRO A 827 -18.68 11.92 -8.07
N PHE A 828 -18.65 11.28 -6.90
CA PHE A 828 -18.22 9.89 -6.71
C PHE A 828 -19.34 9.07 -6.09
N GLN A 829 -19.93 8.15 -6.86
CA GLN A 829 -21.06 7.33 -6.38
C GLN A 829 -20.61 6.31 -5.33
N LYS A 830 -19.49 5.63 -5.60
CA LYS A 830 -18.84 4.70 -4.68
C LYS A 830 -17.42 5.17 -4.38
N LEU A 831 -17.04 5.15 -3.11
CA LEU A 831 -15.67 5.40 -2.66
C LEU A 831 -15.13 4.13 -2.01
N PHE A 832 -13.88 3.78 -2.32
CA PHE A 832 -13.16 2.75 -1.58
C PHE A 832 -11.80 3.30 -1.17
N ASN A 833 -11.40 3.05 0.08
CA ASN A 833 -10.09 3.44 0.57
C ASN A 833 -9.23 2.20 0.75
N GLN A 834 -8.17 2.10 -0.05
CA GLN A 834 -7.18 1.06 0.16
C GLN A 834 -6.41 1.29 1.47
N GLY A 835 -5.96 0.20 2.07
CA GLY A 835 -5.03 0.20 3.18
C GLY A 835 -3.67 0.75 2.76
N MET A 836 -2.80 0.95 3.75
CA MET A 836 -1.44 1.41 3.47
C MET A 836 -0.47 0.24 3.40
N ILE A 837 0.34 0.17 2.34
CA ILE A 837 1.55 -0.66 2.35
C ILE A 837 2.61 -0.02 3.24
N LEU A 838 2.96 -0.72 4.31
CA LEU A 838 3.96 -0.29 5.28
C LEU A 838 5.33 -0.84 4.90
N GLY A 839 6.34 0.03 4.91
CA GLY A 839 7.74 -0.35 4.77
C GLY A 839 8.37 -0.68 6.11
N THR A 840 9.48 -1.40 6.07
CA THR A 840 10.30 -1.66 7.26
C THR A 840 10.96 -0.39 7.75
N SER A 841 10.78 -0.06 9.03
CA SER A 841 11.44 1.08 9.68
C SER A 841 11.99 0.67 11.04
N TYR A 842 12.71 1.59 11.68
CA TYR A 842 13.40 1.35 12.94
C TYR A 842 13.06 2.45 13.94
N ARG A 843 12.96 2.12 15.23
CA ARG A 843 12.66 3.05 16.31
C ARG A 843 13.76 3.04 17.36
N ASP A 844 14.10 4.22 17.87
CA ASP A 844 14.98 4.36 19.03
C ASP A 844 14.22 4.09 20.35
N SER A 845 14.93 4.10 21.49
CA SER A 845 14.33 3.86 22.82
C SER A 845 13.27 4.89 23.24
N ARG A 846 13.17 6.03 22.53
CA ARG A 846 12.16 7.07 22.73
C ARG A 846 10.94 6.88 21.83
N GLY A 847 10.98 5.90 20.92
CA GLY A 847 9.96 5.63 19.92
C GLY A 847 10.05 6.49 18.66
N ALA A 848 11.14 7.27 18.48
CA ALA A 848 11.34 8.08 17.29
C ALA A 848 11.82 7.21 16.13
N LEU A 849 11.29 7.45 14.92
CA LEU A 849 11.66 6.69 13.73
C LEU A 849 13.06 7.09 13.22
N VAL A 850 13.85 6.10 12.85
CA VAL A 850 15.21 6.22 12.32
C VAL A 850 15.21 5.78 10.85
N ALA A 851 15.83 6.60 9.99
CA ALA A 851 15.96 6.30 8.57
C ALA A 851 16.82 5.05 8.33
N THR A 852 16.44 4.23 7.36
CA THR A 852 17.06 2.91 7.10
C THR A 852 18.56 2.97 6.80
N ASP A 853 19.04 4.06 6.20
CA ASP A 853 20.46 4.28 5.90
C ASP A 853 21.30 4.65 7.12
N LYS A 854 20.65 5.02 8.22
CA LYS A 854 21.28 5.23 9.53
C LYS A 854 21.26 3.97 10.39
N VAL A 855 20.81 2.85 9.84
CA VAL A 855 20.71 1.58 10.56
C VAL A 855 21.71 0.58 10.02
N GLU A 856 22.43 -0.04 10.93
CA GLU A 856 23.27 -1.19 10.64
C GLU A 856 22.76 -2.43 11.38
N LYS A 857 22.84 -3.59 10.72
CA LYS A 857 22.50 -4.87 11.32
C LYS A 857 23.75 -5.49 11.93
N ARG A 858 23.74 -5.78 13.24
CA ARG A 858 24.81 -6.49 13.95
C ARG A 858 24.20 -7.69 14.69
N ASP A 859 24.71 -8.89 14.43
CA ASP A 859 24.32 -10.13 15.12
C ASP A 859 22.80 -10.41 15.19
N GLY A 860 22.05 -9.96 14.19
CA GLY A 860 20.58 -10.13 14.13
C GLY A 860 19.77 -8.97 14.71
N SER A 861 20.40 -8.09 15.50
CA SER A 861 19.82 -6.83 15.99
C SER A 861 20.16 -5.66 15.06
N PHE A 862 19.42 -4.56 15.21
CA PHE A 862 19.60 -3.33 14.43
C PHE A 862 20.11 -2.22 15.33
N PHE A 863 21.05 -1.42 14.86
CA PHE A 863 21.66 -0.34 15.64
C PHE A 863 21.72 0.94 14.83
N ASN A 864 21.59 2.08 15.50
CA ASN A 864 21.84 3.38 14.89
C ASN A 864 23.35 3.56 14.69
N ILE A 865 23.77 3.86 13.47
CA ILE A 865 25.18 4.03 13.09
C ILE A 865 25.82 5.21 13.84
N GLU A 866 25.06 6.27 14.10
CA GLU A 866 25.55 7.51 14.71
C GLU A 866 25.62 7.40 16.24
N THR A 867 24.59 6.87 16.88
CA THR A 867 24.50 6.82 18.34
C THR A 867 24.99 5.50 18.95
N GLY A 868 25.07 4.44 18.15
CA GLY A 868 25.37 3.09 18.60
C GLY A 868 24.23 2.42 19.38
N GLU A 869 23.09 3.11 19.52
CA GLU A 869 21.90 2.63 20.22
C GLU A 869 21.24 1.46 19.47
N GLU A 870 20.74 0.47 20.21
CA GLU A 870 19.93 -0.61 19.64
C GLU A 870 18.55 -0.10 19.23
N LEU A 871 18.09 -0.52 18.05
CA LEU A 871 16.85 -0.08 17.44
C LEU A 871 15.86 -1.23 17.34
N GLU A 872 14.59 -0.92 17.59
CA GLU A 872 13.48 -1.84 17.36
C GLU A 872 13.00 -1.74 15.92
N GLN A 873 12.87 -2.87 15.22
CA GLN A 873 12.28 -2.89 13.89
C GLN A 873 10.75 -2.81 14.00
N ALA A 874 10.13 -1.89 13.27
CA ALA A 874 8.69 -1.67 13.28
C ALA A 874 8.18 -1.28 11.88
N PRO A 875 6.96 -1.70 11.49
CA PRO A 875 6.35 -1.23 10.25
C PRO A 875 6.00 0.26 10.35
N ALA A 876 6.23 1.01 9.28
CA ALA A 876 5.84 2.42 9.18
C ALA A 876 5.43 2.78 7.74
N LYS A 877 4.73 3.92 7.59
CA LYS A 877 4.41 4.48 6.27
C LYS A 877 5.69 4.60 5.44
N MET A 878 5.66 4.15 4.20
CA MET A 878 6.77 4.38 3.28
C MET A 878 6.94 5.88 3.04
N SER A 879 8.15 6.39 3.25
CA SER A 879 8.47 7.79 3.03
C SER A 879 9.94 7.94 2.60
N LYS A 880 10.19 8.98 1.79
CA LYS A 880 11.55 9.33 1.38
C LYS A 880 12.42 9.73 2.59
N SER A 881 11.84 10.36 3.62
CA SER A 881 12.56 10.79 4.82
C SER A 881 13.05 9.60 5.65
N LEU A 882 12.29 8.50 5.68
CA LEU A 882 12.69 7.26 6.36
C LEU A 882 13.56 6.35 5.49
N LYS A 883 13.69 6.65 4.18
CA LYS A 883 14.39 5.84 3.18
C LYS A 883 13.95 4.36 3.18
N ASN A 884 12.70 4.10 3.56
CA ASN A 884 12.08 2.77 3.59
C ASN A 884 11.20 2.49 2.35
N VAL A 885 11.38 3.27 1.28
CA VAL A 885 10.61 3.17 0.05
C VAL A 885 11.09 1.98 -0.78
N VAL A 886 10.16 1.15 -1.23
CA VAL A 886 10.41 0.09 -2.23
C VAL A 886 9.99 0.60 -3.60
N ASN A 887 10.93 0.59 -4.56
CA ASN A 887 10.69 1.01 -5.94
C ASN A 887 10.04 -0.13 -6.74
N PRO A 888 8.90 0.09 -7.42
CA PRO A 888 8.27 -0.95 -8.23
C PRO A 888 9.13 -1.43 -9.41
N ASP A 889 10.05 -0.61 -9.95
CA ASP A 889 10.93 -1.05 -11.05
C ASP A 889 11.80 -2.23 -10.65
N ASP A 890 12.36 -2.20 -9.43
CA ASP A 890 13.23 -3.27 -8.93
C ASP A 890 12.45 -4.59 -8.81
N VAL A 891 11.18 -4.49 -8.35
CA VAL A 891 10.29 -5.64 -8.22
C VAL A 891 9.87 -6.18 -9.59
N VAL A 892 9.52 -5.31 -10.54
CA VAL A 892 9.13 -5.69 -11.90
C VAL A 892 10.30 -6.36 -12.64
N GLU A 893 11.51 -5.80 -12.53
CA GLU A 893 12.70 -6.38 -13.15
C GLU A 893 12.98 -7.79 -12.63
N GLN A 894 12.89 -7.99 -11.31
CA GLN A 894 13.19 -9.26 -10.67
C GLN A 894 12.06 -10.31 -10.85
N PHE A 895 10.80 -9.92 -10.65
CA PHE A 895 9.67 -10.84 -10.54
C PHE A 895 8.60 -10.71 -11.63
N GLY A 896 8.51 -9.56 -12.28
CA GLY A 896 7.49 -9.21 -13.28
C GLY A 896 6.31 -8.44 -12.70
N ALA A 897 5.67 -7.63 -13.56
CA ALA A 897 4.50 -6.83 -13.25
C ALA A 897 3.30 -7.68 -12.78
N ASP A 898 3.04 -8.82 -13.43
CA ASP A 898 1.94 -9.70 -13.02
C ASP A 898 2.16 -10.26 -11.60
N THR A 899 3.41 -10.52 -11.22
CA THR A 899 3.73 -10.99 -9.87
C THR A 899 3.42 -9.92 -8.83
N LEU A 900 3.84 -8.68 -9.08
CA LEU A 900 3.60 -7.55 -8.19
C LEU A 900 2.10 -7.32 -7.99
N ARG A 901 1.34 -7.24 -9.08
CA ARG A 901 -0.12 -7.03 -9.06
C ARG A 901 -0.85 -8.13 -8.28
N VAL A 902 -0.50 -9.39 -8.53
CA VAL A 902 -1.10 -10.53 -7.81
C VAL A 902 -0.73 -10.49 -6.34
N TYR A 903 0.51 -10.12 -6.00
CA TYR A 903 0.94 -10.00 -4.61
C TYR A 903 0.18 -8.91 -3.85
N GLU A 904 0.11 -7.69 -4.40
CA GLU A 904 -0.63 -6.57 -3.81
C GLU A 904 -2.09 -6.95 -3.53
N MET A 905 -2.71 -7.67 -4.46
CA MET A 905 -4.11 -8.08 -4.33
C MET A 905 -4.31 -9.33 -3.48
N PHE A 906 -3.25 -10.06 -3.11
CA PHE A 906 -3.31 -11.32 -2.36
C PHE A 906 -2.83 -11.21 -0.91
N MET A 907 -2.02 -10.20 -0.57
CA MET A 907 -1.45 -10.02 0.76
C MET A 907 -2.50 -9.90 1.87
N GLY A 908 -3.72 -9.43 1.55
CA GLY A 908 -4.84 -9.36 2.48
C GLY A 908 -6.04 -8.61 1.88
N PRO A 909 -7.05 -8.27 2.71
CA PRO A 909 -8.13 -7.38 2.30
C PRO A 909 -7.59 -6.02 1.83
N LEU A 910 -8.18 -5.45 0.77
CA LEU A 910 -7.68 -4.22 0.15
C LEU A 910 -7.72 -3.01 1.08
N ASP A 911 -8.63 -2.97 2.05
CA ASP A 911 -8.79 -1.89 3.04
C ASP A 911 -7.85 -2.01 4.24
N ALA A 912 -7.10 -3.11 4.36
CA ALA A 912 -6.22 -3.37 5.48
C ALA A 912 -4.79 -2.84 5.22
N SER A 913 -4.22 -2.11 6.17
CA SER A 913 -2.80 -1.75 6.11
C SER A 913 -1.91 -2.96 6.41
N ILE A 914 -0.97 -3.25 5.50
CA ILE A 914 -0.17 -4.48 5.52
C ILE A 914 1.32 -4.14 5.37
N ALA A 915 2.16 -4.86 6.11
CA ALA A 915 3.61 -4.74 5.97
C ALA A 915 4.11 -5.45 4.71
N TRP A 916 4.98 -4.77 3.95
CA TRP A 916 5.61 -5.32 2.77
C TRP A 916 6.50 -6.53 3.10
N SER A 917 6.41 -7.59 2.29
CA SER A 917 7.19 -8.82 2.44
C SER A 917 7.70 -9.34 1.09
N GLU A 918 9.02 -9.45 0.96
CA GLU A 918 9.65 -10.04 -0.23
C GLU A 918 9.35 -11.55 -0.35
N GLU A 919 9.22 -12.26 0.76
CA GLU A 919 8.85 -13.68 0.76
C GLU A 919 7.44 -13.89 0.16
N GLY A 920 6.55 -12.92 0.38
CA GLY A 920 5.20 -12.92 -0.19
C GLY A 920 5.20 -12.82 -1.72
N LEU A 921 6.10 -12.02 -2.31
CA LEU A 921 6.27 -11.91 -3.76
C LEU A 921 6.65 -13.26 -4.40
N GLU A 922 7.54 -14.03 -3.75
CA GLU A 922 7.90 -15.35 -4.24
C GLU A 922 6.71 -16.30 -4.32
N GLY A 923 5.76 -16.18 -3.38
CA GLY A 923 4.52 -16.96 -3.37
C GLY A 923 3.68 -16.70 -4.61
N SER A 924 3.41 -15.43 -4.91
CA SER A 924 2.70 -15.00 -6.12
C SER A 924 3.41 -15.44 -7.39
N ARG A 925 4.75 -15.32 -7.41
CA ARG A 925 5.56 -15.77 -8.54
C ARG A 925 5.41 -17.26 -8.82
N LYS A 926 5.56 -18.08 -7.77
CA LYS A 926 5.42 -19.55 -7.85
C LYS A 926 4.01 -19.92 -8.32
N PHE A 927 2.97 -19.19 -7.91
CA PHE A 927 1.62 -19.41 -8.39
C PHE A 927 1.49 -19.16 -9.90
N LEU A 928 2.00 -18.04 -10.42
CA LEU A 928 1.96 -17.73 -11.85
C LEU A 928 2.74 -18.74 -12.69
N ASP A 929 3.91 -19.18 -12.23
CA ASP A 929 4.67 -20.25 -12.89
C ASP A 929 3.89 -21.59 -12.93
N ARG A 930 3.13 -21.90 -11.87
CA ARG A 930 2.26 -23.09 -11.83
C ARG A 930 1.10 -22.98 -12.81
N VAL A 931 0.49 -21.80 -12.95
CA VAL A 931 -0.54 -21.53 -13.96
C VAL A 931 0.01 -21.73 -15.36
N TYR A 932 1.14 -21.09 -15.66
CA TYR A 932 1.79 -21.19 -16.96
C TYR A 932 2.13 -22.64 -17.32
N ARG A 933 2.73 -23.39 -16.38
CA ARG A 933 3.04 -24.81 -16.58
C ARG A 933 1.78 -25.65 -16.78
N LEU A 934 0.74 -25.45 -15.97
CA LEU A 934 -0.51 -26.20 -16.08
C LEU A 934 -1.07 -26.09 -17.51
N LEU A 935 -1.15 -24.88 -18.06
CA LEU A 935 -1.81 -24.62 -19.34
C LEU A 935 -0.93 -24.91 -20.56
N THR A 936 0.40 -24.94 -20.41
CA THR A 936 1.32 -25.21 -21.53
C THR A 936 1.80 -26.65 -21.64
N THR A 937 1.70 -27.44 -20.57
CA THR A 937 2.22 -28.82 -20.54
C THR A 937 1.14 -29.90 -20.51
N LYS A 938 -0.06 -29.58 -20.02
CA LYS A 938 -1.15 -30.54 -19.88
C LYS A 938 -1.83 -30.82 -21.21
N GLU A 939 -2.30 -32.05 -21.40
CA GLU A 939 -3.09 -32.41 -22.59
C GLU A 939 -4.47 -31.74 -22.50
N LEU A 940 -4.75 -30.85 -23.45
CA LEU A 940 -6.05 -30.20 -23.58
C LEU A 940 -6.99 -31.04 -24.44
N VAL A 941 -8.21 -31.29 -23.96
CA VAL A 941 -9.21 -32.11 -24.65
C VAL A 941 -10.52 -31.37 -24.85
N ALA A 942 -11.25 -31.74 -25.91
CA ALA A 942 -12.57 -31.19 -26.24
C ALA A 942 -13.72 -31.88 -25.50
N GLU A 943 -13.49 -33.05 -24.90
CA GLU A 943 -14.48 -33.77 -24.12
C GLU A 943 -14.34 -33.42 -22.64
N ASN A 944 -15.45 -33.08 -21.99
CA ASN A 944 -15.48 -32.81 -20.55
C ASN A 944 -15.70 -34.11 -19.78
N SER A 945 -14.79 -34.47 -18.87
CA SER A 945 -14.92 -35.64 -18.00
C SER A 945 -15.92 -35.46 -16.86
N GLY A 946 -16.34 -34.22 -16.58
CA GLY A 946 -17.18 -33.87 -15.43
C GLY A 946 -16.41 -33.67 -14.12
N ALA A 947 -15.13 -34.08 -14.05
CA ALA A 947 -14.35 -34.12 -12.81
C ALA A 947 -14.11 -32.72 -12.20
N LEU A 948 -14.03 -31.69 -13.05
CA LEU A 948 -13.77 -30.32 -12.63
C LEU A 948 -15.03 -29.43 -12.65
N ASP A 949 -16.21 -29.97 -12.99
CA ASP A 949 -17.43 -29.18 -13.20
C ASP A 949 -17.74 -28.29 -12.00
N LYS A 950 -17.79 -28.87 -10.80
CA LYS A 950 -18.13 -28.14 -9.58
C LYS A 950 -17.11 -27.04 -9.29
N VAL A 951 -15.83 -27.39 -9.19
CA VAL A 951 -14.77 -26.44 -8.81
C VAL A 951 -14.61 -25.33 -9.85
N TYR A 952 -14.80 -25.62 -11.14
CA TYR A 952 -14.75 -24.60 -12.18
C TYR A 952 -15.90 -23.60 -12.04
N ASN A 953 -17.14 -24.09 -11.94
CA ASN A 953 -18.32 -23.22 -11.82
C ASN A 953 -18.29 -22.40 -10.51
N GLU A 954 -17.84 -23.02 -9.42
CA GLU A 954 -17.64 -22.33 -8.13
C GLU A 954 -16.56 -21.24 -8.27
N THR A 955 -15.46 -21.53 -8.97
CA THR A 955 -14.42 -20.54 -9.23
C THR A 955 -14.94 -19.37 -10.06
N VAL A 956 -15.68 -19.62 -11.14
CA VAL A 956 -16.27 -18.53 -11.94
C VAL A 956 -17.21 -17.70 -11.08
N LYS A 957 -18.12 -18.32 -10.32
CA LYS A 957 -19.05 -17.61 -9.43
C LYS A 957 -18.31 -16.76 -8.39
N THR A 958 -17.46 -17.38 -7.58
CA THR A 958 -16.76 -16.73 -6.47
C THR A 958 -15.83 -15.62 -6.95
N VAL A 959 -15.06 -15.84 -8.02
CA VAL A 959 -14.17 -14.79 -8.56
C VAL A 959 -14.98 -13.60 -9.10
N THR A 960 -16.12 -13.87 -9.75
CA THR A 960 -17.03 -12.81 -10.25
C THR A 960 -17.56 -11.97 -9.09
N GLU A 961 -18.17 -12.61 -8.09
CA GLU A 961 -18.73 -11.93 -6.91
C GLU A 961 -17.65 -11.19 -6.11
N HIS A 962 -16.47 -11.79 -5.94
CA HIS A 962 -15.40 -11.20 -5.15
C HIS A 962 -14.69 -10.05 -5.87
N ILE A 963 -14.62 -10.03 -7.20
CA ILE A 963 -14.15 -8.83 -7.93
C ILE A 963 -15.14 -7.67 -7.74
N GLU A 964 -16.45 -7.93 -7.80
CA GLU A 964 -17.49 -6.91 -7.59
C GLU A 964 -17.46 -6.31 -6.17
N ASP A 965 -17.16 -7.17 -5.19
CA ASP A 965 -17.02 -6.81 -3.77
C ASP A 965 -15.61 -6.28 -3.40
N LEU A 966 -14.67 -6.19 -4.34
CA LEU A 966 -13.25 -5.81 -4.10
C LEU A 966 -12.49 -6.76 -3.15
N LYS A 967 -12.95 -8.02 -3.00
CA LYS A 967 -12.34 -9.08 -2.19
C LYS A 967 -11.28 -9.86 -2.98
N PHE A 968 -10.32 -9.15 -3.56
CA PHE A 968 -9.37 -9.69 -4.53
C PHE A 968 -8.51 -10.84 -3.98
N ASN A 969 -8.10 -10.79 -2.71
CA ASN A 969 -7.29 -11.82 -2.07
C ASN A 969 -7.98 -13.19 -2.06
N THR A 970 -9.28 -13.20 -1.75
CA THR A 970 -10.08 -14.42 -1.74
C THR A 970 -10.47 -14.86 -3.15
N ALA A 971 -10.59 -13.94 -4.11
CA ALA A 971 -10.72 -14.29 -5.53
C ALA A 971 -9.47 -15.03 -6.04
N ILE A 972 -8.27 -14.52 -5.72
CA ILE A 972 -7.00 -15.16 -6.07
C ILE A 972 -6.86 -16.53 -5.37
N ALA A 973 -7.26 -16.63 -4.09
CA ALA A 973 -7.28 -17.91 -3.37
C ALA A 973 -8.16 -18.95 -4.09
N GLN A 974 -9.33 -18.54 -4.60
CA GLN A 974 -10.19 -19.43 -5.38
C GLN A 974 -9.56 -19.85 -6.72
N LEU A 975 -8.84 -18.96 -7.41
CA LEU A 975 -8.05 -19.32 -8.59
C LEU A 975 -6.97 -20.36 -8.25
N MET A 976 -6.31 -20.24 -7.10
CA MET A 976 -5.34 -21.23 -6.61
C MET A 976 -6.01 -22.59 -6.35
N ILE A 977 -7.23 -22.62 -5.77
CA ILE A 977 -8.00 -23.85 -5.55
C ILE A 977 -8.28 -24.56 -6.88
N PHE A 978 -8.73 -23.83 -7.90
CA PHE A 978 -8.93 -24.41 -9.23
C PHE A 978 -7.63 -24.98 -9.81
N VAL A 979 -6.52 -24.24 -9.75
CA VAL A 979 -5.22 -24.71 -10.25
C VAL A 979 -4.77 -25.97 -9.51
N ASN A 980 -5.00 -26.07 -8.21
CA ASN A 980 -4.71 -27.27 -7.42
C ASN A 980 -5.54 -28.48 -7.87
N ALA A 981 -6.85 -28.31 -8.06
CA ALA A 981 -7.75 -29.36 -8.54
C ALA A 981 -7.38 -29.78 -9.96
N ALA A 982 -7.25 -28.81 -10.87
CA ALA A 982 -6.91 -29.02 -12.26
C ALA A 982 -5.57 -29.73 -12.42
N ASN A 983 -4.58 -29.53 -11.52
CA ASN A 983 -3.30 -30.25 -11.56
C ASN A 983 -3.41 -31.76 -11.28
N LYS A 984 -4.43 -32.21 -10.54
CA LYS A 984 -4.63 -33.64 -10.19
C LYS A 984 -5.17 -34.48 -11.34
N GLU A 985 -5.83 -33.85 -12.31
CA GLU A 985 -6.34 -34.54 -13.50
C GLU A 985 -5.21 -34.92 -14.47
N ASP A 986 -5.40 -35.88 -15.37
CA ASP A 986 -4.41 -36.13 -16.44
C ASP A 986 -4.58 -35.18 -17.62
N LYS A 987 -5.83 -34.80 -17.90
CA LYS A 987 -6.25 -34.00 -19.04
C LYS A 987 -7.08 -32.82 -18.57
N LEU A 988 -7.05 -31.72 -19.32
CA LEU A 988 -7.81 -30.52 -18.99
C LEU A 988 -8.81 -30.21 -20.11
N TYR A 989 -10.07 -30.00 -19.73
CA TYR A 989 -11.09 -29.60 -20.68
C TYR A 989 -10.79 -28.19 -21.21
N VAL A 990 -10.73 -28.04 -22.53
CA VAL A 990 -10.23 -26.82 -23.21
C VAL A 990 -11.06 -25.58 -22.87
N GLU A 991 -12.38 -25.71 -22.69
CA GLU A 991 -13.22 -24.56 -22.35
C GLU A 991 -13.01 -24.11 -20.90
N TYR A 992 -12.69 -25.03 -19.97
CA TYR A 992 -12.30 -24.65 -18.61
C TYR A 992 -10.92 -24.00 -18.56
N ALA A 993 -9.99 -24.42 -19.42
CA ALA A 993 -8.70 -23.75 -19.59
C ALA A 993 -8.89 -22.30 -20.08
N LYS A 994 -9.71 -22.08 -21.12
CA LYS A 994 -10.05 -20.74 -21.62
C LYS A 994 -10.74 -19.88 -20.55
N GLY A 995 -11.75 -20.45 -19.91
CA GLY A 995 -12.47 -19.84 -18.79
C GLY A 995 -11.56 -19.35 -17.67
N PHE A 996 -10.63 -20.21 -17.23
CA PHE A 996 -9.66 -19.85 -16.22
C PHE A 996 -8.74 -18.69 -16.66
N VAL A 997 -8.29 -18.70 -17.91
CA VAL A 997 -7.45 -17.61 -18.45
C VAL A 997 -8.22 -16.28 -18.47
N GLN A 998 -9.53 -16.30 -18.76
CA GLN A 998 -10.38 -15.11 -18.66
C GLN A 998 -10.50 -14.60 -17.21
N LEU A 999 -10.64 -15.52 -16.24
CA LEU A 999 -10.76 -15.15 -14.81
C LEU A 999 -9.47 -14.57 -14.22
N ILE A 1000 -8.29 -15.05 -14.63
CA ILE A 1000 -7.00 -14.54 -14.12
C ILE A 1000 -6.56 -13.26 -14.84
N ALA A 1001 -7.12 -12.96 -16.03
CA ALA A 1001 -6.71 -11.82 -16.85
C ALA A 1001 -6.76 -10.45 -16.17
N PRO A 1002 -7.73 -10.13 -15.29
CA PRO A 1002 -7.70 -8.87 -14.54
C PRO A 1002 -6.48 -8.76 -13.61
N PHE A 1003 -6.05 -9.87 -13.00
CA PHE A 1003 -4.97 -9.90 -12.02
C PHE A 1003 -3.58 -9.98 -12.67
N ALA A 1004 -3.42 -10.88 -13.64
CA ALA A 1004 -2.18 -11.15 -14.37
C ALA A 1004 -2.40 -11.02 -15.90
N PRO A 1005 -2.61 -9.80 -16.42
CA PRO A 1005 -3.02 -9.57 -17.79
C PRO A 1005 -1.99 -10.00 -18.84
N HIS A 1006 -0.69 -9.90 -18.55
CA HIS A 1006 0.35 -10.23 -19.53
C HIS A 1006 0.44 -11.75 -19.74
N LEU A 1007 0.46 -12.51 -18.64
CA LEU A 1007 0.38 -13.96 -18.63
C LEU A 1007 -0.90 -14.44 -19.32
N ALA A 1008 -2.04 -13.80 -19.03
CA ALA A 1008 -3.32 -14.20 -19.60
C ALA A 1008 -3.37 -14.00 -21.12
N GLU A 1009 -2.86 -12.88 -21.65
CA GLU A 1009 -2.76 -12.68 -23.10
C GLU A 1009 -1.90 -13.76 -23.77
N GLU A 1010 -0.73 -14.08 -23.19
CA GLU A 1010 0.16 -15.10 -23.75
C GLU A 1010 -0.50 -16.47 -23.80
N LEU A 1011 -1.15 -16.87 -22.70
CA LEU A 1011 -1.86 -18.13 -22.61
C LEU A 1011 -3.08 -18.17 -23.54
N TRP A 1012 -3.82 -17.06 -23.65
CA TRP A 1012 -4.97 -16.95 -24.54
C TRP A 1012 -4.57 -17.15 -26.00
N GLN A 1013 -3.47 -16.54 -26.45
CA GLN A 1013 -2.96 -16.79 -27.80
C GLN A 1013 -2.49 -18.23 -27.97
N GLY A 1014 -1.84 -18.81 -26.95
CA GLY A 1014 -1.45 -20.22 -26.98
C GLY A 1014 -2.64 -21.17 -27.13
N LEU A 1015 -3.75 -20.87 -26.48
CA LEU A 1015 -4.98 -21.69 -26.49
C LEU A 1015 -5.82 -21.51 -27.75
N THR A 1016 -5.90 -20.28 -28.28
CA THR A 1016 -6.89 -19.94 -29.32
C THR A 1016 -6.26 -19.68 -30.68
N ASN A 1017 -5.02 -19.18 -30.73
CA ASN A 1017 -4.31 -18.76 -31.93
C ASN A 1017 -5.15 -17.80 -32.81
N THR A 1018 -5.94 -16.93 -32.18
CA THR A 1018 -6.87 -16.00 -32.85
C THR A 1018 -6.23 -14.66 -33.21
N GLY A 1019 -5.14 -14.28 -32.52
CA GLY A 1019 -4.56 -12.93 -32.62
C GLY A 1019 -5.40 -11.86 -31.93
N GLN A 1020 -6.56 -12.21 -31.35
CA GLN A 1020 -7.43 -11.28 -30.64
C GLN A 1020 -6.99 -11.14 -29.19
N SER A 1021 -6.86 -9.90 -28.71
CA SER A 1021 -6.57 -9.62 -27.31
C SER A 1021 -7.67 -10.15 -26.40
N ILE A 1022 -7.28 -10.72 -25.25
CA ILE A 1022 -8.23 -11.18 -24.24
C ILE A 1022 -9.04 -10.04 -23.62
N SER A 1023 -8.58 -8.80 -23.73
CA SER A 1023 -9.18 -7.61 -23.10
C SER A 1023 -10.66 -7.37 -23.47
N TYR A 1024 -11.12 -7.93 -24.60
CA TYR A 1024 -12.49 -7.81 -25.11
C TYR A 1024 -13.24 -9.14 -25.19
N VAL A 1025 -12.63 -10.22 -24.72
CA VAL A 1025 -13.27 -11.53 -24.69
C VAL A 1025 -14.31 -11.50 -23.57
N ALA A 1026 -15.51 -12.01 -23.87
CA ALA A 1026 -16.62 -12.03 -22.93
C ALA A 1026 -16.22 -12.73 -21.61
N TRP A 1027 -16.66 -12.21 -20.46
CA TRP A 1027 -16.44 -12.85 -19.17
C TRP A 1027 -17.08 -14.25 -19.12
N PRO A 1028 -16.43 -15.27 -18.51
CA PRO A 1028 -16.99 -16.62 -18.44
C PRO A 1028 -18.25 -16.67 -17.58
N THR A 1029 -19.11 -17.64 -17.88
CA THR A 1029 -20.35 -17.91 -17.13
C THR A 1029 -20.24 -19.22 -16.35
N TYR A 1030 -21.11 -19.38 -15.37
CA TYR A 1030 -21.23 -20.60 -14.56
C TYR A 1030 -22.64 -21.18 -14.63
N ASP A 1031 -22.74 -22.49 -14.43
CA ASP A 1031 -23.97 -23.25 -14.36
C ASP A 1031 -24.30 -23.56 -12.89
N GLU A 1032 -25.35 -22.92 -12.37
CA GLU A 1032 -25.83 -23.12 -10.99
C GLU A 1032 -26.16 -24.58 -10.67
N SER A 1033 -26.58 -25.37 -11.66
CA SER A 1033 -26.91 -26.78 -11.43
C SER A 1033 -25.68 -27.62 -11.05
N LYS A 1034 -24.47 -27.16 -11.40
CA LYS A 1034 -23.19 -27.80 -11.05
C LYS A 1034 -22.69 -27.46 -9.65
N LEU A 1035 -23.34 -26.50 -8.98
CA LEU A 1035 -23.04 -26.10 -7.60
C LEU A 1035 -23.90 -26.86 -6.59
N VAL A 1036 -24.91 -27.61 -7.05
CA VAL A 1036 -25.81 -28.36 -6.17
C VAL A 1036 -25.13 -29.64 -5.71
N GLU A 1037 -24.85 -29.71 -4.42
CA GLU A 1037 -24.43 -30.93 -3.75
C GLU A 1037 -25.65 -31.78 -3.37
N SER A 1038 -25.69 -33.04 -3.81
CA SER A 1038 -26.65 -34.01 -3.29
C SER A 1038 -26.18 -34.66 -1.98
N GLU A 1039 -24.87 -34.56 -1.69
CA GLU A 1039 -24.22 -35.15 -0.53
C GLU A 1039 -23.20 -34.17 0.06
N VAL A 1040 -23.07 -34.17 1.39
CA VAL A 1040 -22.20 -33.29 2.17
C VAL A 1040 -21.40 -34.13 3.18
N GLU A 1041 -20.13 -33.75 3.39
CA GLU A 1041 -19.33 -34.33 4.47
C GLU A 1041 -19.69 -33.67 5.80
N ILE A 1042 -20.06 -34.47 6.78
CA ILE A 1042 -20.31 -34.04 8.16
C ILE A 1042 -19.24 -34.59 9.08
N VAL A 1043 -18.93 -33.81 10.13
CA VAL A 1043 -17.96 -34.24 11.13
C VAL A 1043 -18.69 -34.88 12.32
N VAL A 1044 -18.29 -36.09 12.72
CA VAL A 1044 -18.80 -36.73 13.93
C VAL A 1044 -17.80 -36.53 15.07
N GLN A 1045 -18.29 -35.95 16.16
CA GLN A 1045 -17.53 -35.63 17.35
C GLN A 1045 -18.04 -36.40 18.56
N ILE A 1046 -17.14 -36.74 19.49
CA ILE A 1046 -17.48 -37.26 20.81
C ILE A 1046 -16.84 -36.34 21.85
N LYS A 1047 -17.66 -35.76 22.74
CA LYS A 1047 -17.21 -34.72 23.70
C LYS A 1047 -16.42 -33.58 23.01
N GLY A 1048 -16.84 -33.19 21.81
CA GLY A 1048 -16.21 -32.11 21.03
C GLY A 1048 -14.91 -32.47 20.30
N LYS A 1049 -14.43 -33.73 20.39
CA LYS A 1049 -13.27 -34.21 19.61
C LYS A 1049 -13.72 -34.96 18.37
N VAL A 1050 -13.14 -34.65 17.21
CA VAL A 1050 -13.45 -35.32 15.93
C VAL A 1050 -13.03 -36.79 15.96
N LYS A 1051 -13.92 -37.67 15.52
CA LYS A 1051 -13.72 -39.14 15.53
C LYS A 1051 -13.99 -39.79 14.18
N ALA A 1052 -14.92 -39.23 13.41
CA ALA A 1052 -15.19 -39.67 12.04
C ALA A 1052 -15.61 -38.49 11.16
N ARG A 1053 -15.51 -38.69 9.85
CA ARG A 1053 -16.08 -37.84 8.81
C ARG A 1053 -16.97 -38.74 7.96
N LEU A 1054 -18.23 -38.35 7.77
CA LEU A 1054 -19.22 -39.15 7.05
C LEU A 1054 -19.77 -38.34 5.89
N THR A 1055 -19.88 -38.97 4.72
CA THR A 1055 -20.63 -38.40 3.59
C THR A 1055 -22.09 -38.79 3.72
N VAL A 1056 -22.98 -37.81 3.80
CA VAL A 1056 -24.43 -38.01 3.95
C VAL A 1056 -25.18 -37.21 2.90
N ALA A 1057 -26.43 -37.59 2.59
CA ALA A 1057 -27.28 -36.77 1.73
C ALA A 1057 -27.42 -35.35 2.30
N LYS A 1058 -27.35 -34.33 1.44
CA LYS A 1058 -27.54 -32.95 1.85
C LYS A 1058 -28.96 -32.75 2.40
N ASP A 1059 -29.07 -31.93 3.43
CA ASP A 1059 -30.31 -31.62 4.16
C ASP A 1059 -30.97 -32.85 4.82
N LEU A 1060 -30.18 -33.86 5.16
CA LEU A 1060 -30.64 -35.00 5.95
C LEU A 1060 -31.26 -34.50 7.27
N ALA A 1061 -32.39 -35.08 7.67
CA ALA A 1061 -33.07 -34.67 8.90
C ALA A 1061 -32.19 -34.97 10.14
N PRO A 1062 -32.20 -34.14 11.19
CA PRO A 1062 -31.34 -34.32 12.38
C PRO A 1062 -31.39 -35.73 13.00
N ALA A 1063 -32.56 -36.37 13.01
CA ALA A 1063 -32.76 -37.71 13.55
C ALA A 1063 -32.13 -38.82 12.68
N GLU A 1064 -32.11 -38.64 11.37
CA GLU A 1064 -31.46 -39.58 10.44
C GLU A 1064 -29.95 -39.35 10.43
N LEU A 1065 -29.49 -38.10 10.57
CA LEU A 1065 -28.08 -37.75 10.82
C LEU A 1065 -27.54 -38.42 12.08
N GLU A 1066 -28.30 -38.37 13.17
CA GLU A 1066 -27.96 -39.03 14.42
C GLU A 1066 -27.83 -40.55 14.24
N LYS A 1067 -28.78 -41.20 13.54
CA LYS A 1067 -28.69 -42.63 13.24
C LYS A 1067 -27.44 -42.97 12.44
N VAL A 1068 -27.16 -42.20 11.38
CA VAL A 1068 -26.00 -42.46 10.52
C VAL A 1068 -24.69 -42.28 11.30
N ALA A 1069 -24.59 -41.24 12.12
CA ALA A 1069 -23.42 -41.01 12.96
C ALA A 1069 -23.24 -42.08 14.05
N LEU A 1070 -24.33 -42.55 14.66
CA LEU A 1070 -24.29 -43.63 15.64
C LEU A 1070 -24.06 -45.00 14.99
N ALA A 1071 -24.37 -45.19 13.71
CA ALA A 1071 -24.14 -46.46 13.02
C ALA A 1071 -22.68 -46.64 12.57
N ASP A 1072 -21.86 -45.57 12.59
CA ASP A 1072 -20.46 -45.63 12.21
C ASP A 1072 -19.63 -46.52 13.16
N GLU A 1073 -18.81 -47.40 12.59
CA GLU A 1073 -18.05 -48.40 13.35
C GLU A 1073 -17.00 -47.77 14.28
N LYS A 1074 -16.36 -46.67 13.86
CA LYS A 1074 -15.37 -45.96 14.69
C LYS A 1074 -16.06 -45.26 15.85
N VAL A 1075 -17.22 -44.66 15.60
CA VAL A 1075 -18.05 -44.04 16.64
C VAL A 1075 -18.55 -45.09 17.64
N GLN A 1076 -19.04 -46.24 17.16
CA GLN A 1076 -19.48 -47.37 18.01
C GLN A 1076 -18.37 -47.89 18.91
N ALA A 1077 -17.16 -48.05 18.37
CA ALA A 1077 -16.00 -48.47 19.14
C ALA A 1077 -15.64 -47.47 20.25
N GLU A 1078 -15.73 -46.17 19.96
CA GLU A 1078 -15.39 -45.10 20.90
C GLU A 1078 -16.45 -44.89 22.00
N ILE A 1079 -17.73 -45.15 21.72
CA ILE A 1079 -18.81 -45.05 22.71
C ILE A 1079 -19.06 -46.37 23.45
N ALA A 1080 -18.35 -47.46 23.10
CA ALA A 1080 -18.51 -48.75 23.73
C ALA A 1080 -18.27 -48.68 25.25
N GLY A 1081 -19.26 -49.15 26.01
CA GLY A 1081 -19.23 -49.12 27.49
C GLY A 1081 -19.53 -47.74 28.12
N GLN A 1082 -19.82 -46.71 27.32
CA GLN A 1082 -20.24 -45.38 27.79
C GLN A 1082 -21.74 -45.17 27.56
N THR A 1083 -22.37 -44.34 28.39
CA THR A 1083 -23.80 -44.01 28.20
C THR A 1083 -23.94 -42.74 27.37
N VAL A 1084 -24.61 -42.80 26.21
CA VAL A 1084 -24.93 -41.61 25.43
C VAL A 1084 -25.98 -40.78 26.19
N VAL A 1085 -25.63 -39.57 26.57
CA VAL A 1085 -26.47 -38.64 27.34
C VAL A 1085 -27.26 -37.72 26.41
N LYS A 1086 -26.63 -37.27 25.32
CA LYS A 1086 -27.21 -36.33 24.36
C LYS A 1086 -26.48 -36.42 23.02
N VAL A 1087 -27.23 -36.31 21.93
CA VAL A 1087 -26.68 -36.10 20.59
C VAL A 1087 -27.11 -34.74 20.08
N ILE A 1088 -26.17 -34.00 19.49
CA ILE A 1088 -26.39 -32.68 18.89
C ILE A 1088 -26.11 -32.81 17.40
N SER A 1089 -27.16 -32.90 16.60
CA SER A 1089 -27.06 -32.97 15.14
C SER A 1089 -27.32 -31.59 14.54
N VAL A 1090 -26.33 -31.06 13.83
CA VAL A 1090 -26.43 -29.83 13.05
C VAL A 1090 -26.39 -30.23 11.57
N PRO A 1091 -27.53 -30.17 10.85
CA PRO A 1091 -27.60 -30.54 9.45
C PRO A 1091 -26.50 -29.91 8.61
N ASN A 1092 -25.96 -30.68 7.66
CA ASN A 1092 -24.87 -30.30 6.76
C ASN A 1092 -23.55 -29.88 7.42
N LYS A 1093 -23.38 -30.04 8.74
CA LYS A 1093 -22.15 -29.65 9.44
C LYS A 1093 -21.57 -30.76 10.31
N LEU A 1094 -22.31 -31.19 11.35
CA LEU A 1094 -21.73 -32.09 12.35
C LEU A 1094 -22.76 -32.85 13.17
N VAL A 1095 -22.31 -33.93 13.81
CA VAL A 1095 -23.00 -34.61 14.91
C VAL A 1095 -22.06 -34.70 16.10
N ASN A 1096 -22.44 -34.14 17.25
CA ASN A 1096 -21.65 -34.23 18.48
C ASN A 1096 -22.36 -35.11 19.51
N ILE A 1097 -21.70 -36.18 19.92
CA ILE A 1097 -22.20 -37.20 20.83
C ILE A 1097 -21.61 -36.95 22.22
N VAL A 1098 -22.48 -36.68 23.17
CA VAL A 1098 -22.12 -36.47 24.58
C VAL A 1098 -22.32 -37.79 25.31
N VAL A 1099 -21.23 -38.37 25.81
CA VAL A 1099 -21.21 -39.65 26.52
C VAL A 1099 -20.77 -39.48 27.96
N LYS A 1100 -21.21 -40.36 28.87
CA LYS A 1100 -20.84 -40.37 30.29
C LYS A 1100 -20.28 -41.71 30.73
#